data_AF-A0A2J0YUU4-F1
#
_entry.id   AF-A0A2J0YUU4-F1
#
_cell.length_a   1.000
_cell.length_b   1.000
_cell.length_c   1.000
_cell.angle_alpha   90.00
_cell.angle_beta   90.00
_cell.angle_gamma   90.00
#
_symmetry.space_group_name_H-M   'P 1'
#
loop_
_entity.id
_entity.type
_entity.pdbx_description
1 polymer ?
#
loop_
_entity_poly.entity_id
_entity_poly.type
_entity_poly.pdbx_seq_one_letter_code
_entity_poly.pdbx_strand_id
1 'polypeptide(L)'
;MSDSWPVGLPETLWNYGRLQVQDVPQIPMMGVHFAPQFLVAFVLGWLFIIYFAWDRFNTRQADAQEFRYRVMKEVEVSDLGGAAALRQAYLIYLTTLLFLYVVMTFFGKLIVQTLNALNVVGIQVDASSLQFDSSQWPLMLAFGFAGLAPLIPQLRMAEGWLFQRAYRAVGIPVKIHETSRNLVSLLDAAASGDLEEAQSLIKALSDKLDAARDKIEGTWVQKCLNPANLDSGLKLLAQLELLVAWANGRRGAWPGSEVSDAVRDMEQKIVDQAAALLDGFERRVREPASPGDGMAGRREKYILETIRRAHELRDELTAILAVYVERDPSYVGPSASVEAPVRDPALRELLQRTDPPNLAGTGPELGVLLCILFTFPIYAVFTWQGLHPPLSAHAMPDNLRVVLATAGMYALLLVSIFWLPLLVAFAVRQYYYDERKWIARALHDRSAYAEQRLAVVGISLVVSVVCLSGVAALWAFFIARDVGAFQALLVGGTNPLLLFYPSMALITVPLVWLTLIATNVRVYRRPAVFYGIASALLVAASQASHLAFWYGGRPCTAYAAAFLTDLLVDGCFVYYGGLDFFVMPLLAFLAAVVFGDPRPASFALRRLRLTQPGLVSTIVIVAIGLASVPLGSPSALAQVGPSKAEVKVGFRADVEPFSYMVSADGGTQAGDRPLYRGFIADLCYWIFDGGDYSLVETTVTEDDRFEKLKSGDIDVLCDPVTLRFSEPERAASGIFSPIVFATGITYLQRRVRTARSSVYIGYVDNTTAENVVEHLCGIDLFGVIPSDERTELATMCQTASEARRVAKDALRTARMRPLDTQVKWYSEWYKNRLKEVEQVAGEEEATIRLRLEKANGPVKERLQKSLNTWADTVVQIKTCYQKGTDDCTPDWLVKRLGDSCDDLENQPDASRWSRTVYRFCPFKDHTTLIDWFCRPRIGKNVPSMVYLGDREIILGKLRTWIEQHNAECSVENENGAGDLTYEPYAIMVAKPSIATELTDMRRRQGIVELVQRRVYEFFSFRSLARAKFDTYFLTPSKVRSMSTALGYLFLLNSVEEERLSTFPTDEARARELSRHAIQAVERSREP
;
A
#
# COMPACT_ATOMS: atom_id res chain seq x y z
N MET A 1 11.61 33.16 23.60
CA MET A 1 10.25 32.59 23.71
C MET A 1 10.23 31.19 23.08
N SER A 2 11.16 30.32 23.48
CA SER A 2 11.35 28.98 22.87
C SER A 2 10.89 27.86 23.80
N ASP A 3 11.13 27.98 25.10
CA ASP A 3 11.15 26.83 26.02
C ASP A 3 9.82 26.62 26.79
N SER A 4 8.71 27.14 26.26
CA SER A 4 7.40 27.21 26.95
C SER A 4 6.32 26.30 26.36
N TRP A 5 6.68 25.30 25.55
CA TRP A 5 5.75 24.56 24.70
C TRP A 5 5.75 23.03 24.98
N PRO A 6 4.57 22.36 24.96
CA PRO A 6 4.49 20.91 25.10
C PRO A 6 5.25 20.13 24.01
N VAL A 7 5.97 19.09 24.43
CA VAL A 7 6.73 18.20 23.53
C VAL A 7 5.78 17.48 22.57
N GLY A 8 5.98 17.68 21.27
CA GLY A 8 5.20 17.05 20.19
C GLY A 8 4.36 18.02 19.34
N LEU A 9 4.23 19.28 19.74
CA LEU A 9 3.62 20.32 18.89
C LEU A 9 4.61 20.81 17.81
N PRO A 10 4.21 20.93 16.54
CA PRO A 10 5.11 21.42 15.48
C PRO A 10 5.51 22.89 15.65
N GLU A 11 6.82 23.18 15.60
CA GLU A 11 7.35 24.55 15.55
C GLU A 11 6.89 25.35 14.31
N THR A 12 6.35 24.65 13.30
CA THR A 12 5.77 25.24 12.09
C THR A 12 4.48 26.03 12.35
N LEU A 13 3.80 25.80 13.49
CA LEU A 13 2.60 26.55 13.91
C LEU A 13 2.85 28.06 14.09
N TRP A 14 4.10 28.49 14.26
CA TRP A 14 4.44 29.88 14.62
C TRP A 14 5.41 30.56 13.65
N ASN A 15 5.93 29.83 12.65
CA ASN A 15 6.83 30.37 11.64
C ASN A 15 6.07 30.75 10.36
N TYR A 16 5.36 31.88 10.39
CA TYR A 16 4.68 32.46 9.22
C TYR A 16 5.63 32.56 8.01
N GLY A 17 5.23 31.99 6.87
CA GLY A 17 6.06 31.92 5.66
C GLY A 17 7.18 30.88 5.67
N ARG A 18 7.31 30.04 6.71
CA ARG A 18 8.18 28.83 6.70
C ARG A 18 7.44 27.51 6.86
N LEU A 19 6.10 27.54 6.81
CA LEU A 19 5.40 26.45 6.14
C LEU A 19 5.78 26.49 4.66
N GLN A 20 6.96 25.93 4.35
CA GLN A 20 7.15 25.30 3.04
C GLN A 20 5.94 24.39 2.85
N VAL A 21 5.26 24.49 1.71
CA VAL A 21 4.22 23.53 1.35
C VAL A 21 4.92 22.18 1.30
N GLN A 22 4.72 21.35 2.34
CA GLN A 22 5.57 20.18 2.57
C GLN A 22 5.54 19.30 1.32
N ASP A 23 6.73 18.94 0.81
CA ASP A 23 6.91 18.18 -0.44
C ASP A 23 5.85 17.11 -0.55
N VAL A 24 4.86 17.34 -1.44
CA VAL A 24 3.57 16.61 -1.46
C VAL A 24 3.87 15.13 -1.33
N PRO A 25 3.52 14.49 -0.19
CA PRO A 25 4.20 13.29 0.26
C PRO A 25 4.16 12.24 -0.84
N GLN A 26 5.32 11.93 -1.42
CA GLN A 26 5.39 11.31 -2.76
C GLN A 26 4.77 9.90 -2.80
N ILE A 27 4.50 9.32 -1.62
CA ILE A 27 3.61 8.20 -1.40
C ILE A 27 2.66 8.62 -0.25
N PRO A 28 1.48 9.20 -0.54
CA PRO A 28 0.67 9.86 0.49
C PRO A 28 -0.10 8.92 1.44
N MET A 29 -0.30 7.65 1.08
CA MET A 29 -0.85 6.60 1.99
C MET A 29 -2.16 6.99 2.69
N MET A 30 -3.08 7.65 1.99
CA MET A 30 -4.34 8.19 2.55
C MET A 30 -4.16 9.17 3.73
N GLY A 31 -3.02 9.83 3.84
CA GLY A 31 -2.64 10.67 4.98
C GLY A 31 -2.17 9.88 6.21
N VAL A 32 -2.08 8.55 6.11
CA VAL A 32 -1.62 7.68 7.20
C VAL A 32 -0.09 7.74 7.30
N HIS A 33 0.39 8.67 8.13
CA HIS A 33 1.77 8.69 8.57
C HIS A 33 2.03 7.53 9.55
N PHE A 34 2.34 6.35 9.02
CA PHE A 34 2.86 5.25 9.81
C PHE A 34 4.05 5.73 10.64
N ALA A 35 3.95 5.62 11.97
CA ALA A 35 5.05 5.93 12.86
C ALA A 35 6.30 5.12 12.44
N PRO A 36 7.54 5.64 12.56
CA PRO A 36 8.74 4.87 12.25
C PRO A 36 8.79 3.52 12.98
N GLN A 37 8.23 3.48 14.19
CA GLN A 37 8.03 2.26 14.98
C GLN A 37 7.15 1.20 14.31
N PHE A 38 6.13 1.58 13.53
CA PHE A 38 5.29 0.64 12.77
C PHE A 38 6.09 -0.02 11.64
N LEU A 39 6.87 0.77 10.89
CA LEU A 39 7.71 0.24 9.82
C LEU A 39 8.84 -0.65 10.37
N VAL A 40 9.45 -0.27 11.49
CA VAL A 40 10.42 -1.10 12.22
C VAL A 40 9.75 -2.38 12.73
N ALA A 41 8.56 -2.30 13.33
CA ALA A 41 7.78 -3.46 13.80
C ALA A 41 7.40 -4.41 12.65
N PHE A 42 7.04 -3.88 11.48
CA PHE A 42 6.74 -4.65 10.28
C PHE A 42 7.99 -5.41 9.77
N VAL A 43 9.14 -4.74 9.69
CA VAL A 43 10.42 -5.36 9.29
C VAL A 43 10.90 -6.40 10.32
N LEU A 44 10.79 -6.09 11.61
CA LEU A 44 11.06 -7.05 12.69
C LEU A 44 10.13 -8.26 12.61
N GLY A 45 8.84 -8.07 12.31
CA GLY A 45 7.90 -9.16 12.08
C GLY A 45 8.23 -10.01 10.86
N TRP A 46 8.71 -9.39 9.77
CA TRP A 46 9.24 -10.08 8.59
C TRP A 46 10.43 -10.98 8.97
N LEU A 47 11.40 -10.46 9.73
CA LEU A 47 12.56 -11.20 10.23
C LEU A 47 12.17 -12.29 11.24
N PHE A 48 11.19 -12.03 12.09
CA PHE A 48 10.65 -12.97 13.06
C PHE A 48 9.99 -14.17 12.37
N ILE A 49 9.17 -13.92 11.34
CA ILE A 49 8.62 -14.97 10.48
C ILE A 49 9.76 -15.74 9.79
N ILE A 50 10.77 -15.08 9.20
CA ILE A 50 11.91 -15.76 8.56
C ILE A 50 12.68 -16.68 9.52
N TYR A 51 12.78 -16.33 10.80
CA TYR A 51 13.44 -17.16 11.82
C TYR A 51 12.56 -18.32 12.28
N PHE A 52 11.35 -18.05 12.76
CA PHE A 52 10.47 -19.08 13.32
C PHE A 52 9.83 -19.99 12.26
N ALA A 53 9.64 -19.52 11.04
CA ALA A 53 9.19 -20.37 9.93
C ALA A 53 10.25 -21.43 9.58
N TRP A 54 11.56 -21.16 9.74
CA TRP A 54 12.59 -22.18 9.52
C TRP A 54 12.52 -23.28 10.58
N ASP A 55 12.46 -22.92 11.86
CA ASP A 55 12.35 -23.88 12.95
C ASP A 55 11.06 -24.72 12.85
N ARG A 56 9.95 -24.09 12.49
CA ARG A 56 8.64 -24.73 12.25
C ARG A 56 8.60 -25.61 10.99
N PHE A 57 9.36 -25.28 9.94
CA PHE A 57 9.48 -26.09 8.73
C PHE A 57 10.45 -27.27 8.90
N ASN A 58 11.38 -27.16 9.85
CA ASN A 58 12.40 -28.17 10.14
C ASN A 58 12.05 -29.08 11.35
N THR A 59 11.10 -28.68 12.20
CA THR A 59 10.61 -29.54 13.28
C THR A 59 9.88 -30.75 12.71
N ARG A 60 10.22 -31.95 13.19
CA ARG A 60 9.53 -33.19 12.82
C ARG A 60 8.05 -33.04 13.20
N GLN A 61 7.15 -33.20 12.23
CA GLN A 61 5.71 -33.07 12.48
C GLN A 61 5.29 -33.99 13.63
N ALA A 62 4.48 -33.47 14.56
CA ALA A 62 4.22 -34.09 15.86
C ALA A 62 3.67 -35.54 15.77
N ASP A 63 3.04 -35.86 14.64
CA ASP A 63 2.47 -37.18 14.33
C ASP A 63 3.58 -38.24 14.02
N ALA A 64 4.87 -37.90 14.17
CA ALA A 64 6.02 -38.81 13.96
C ALA A 64 6.02 -40.08 14.83
N GLN A 65 5.26 -40.11 15.94
CA GLN A 65 5.07 -41.35 16.71
C GLN A 65 4.15 -42.36 16.00
N GLU A 66 3.23 -41.88 15.16
CA GLU A 66 2.19 -42.67 14.48
C GLU A 66 2.71 -43.44 13.26
N PHE A 67 3.85 -43.05 12.68
CA PHE A 67 4.43 -43.76 11.54
C PHE A 67 4.81 -45.22 11.88
N ARG A 68 4.57 -46.15 10.94
CA ARG A 68 4.79 -47.59 11.15
C ARG A 68 6.25 -48.04 11.01
N TYR A 69 7.07 -47.30 10.26
CA TYR A 69 8.38 -47.76 9.76
C TYR A 69 9.55 -47.01 10.40
N ARG A 70 10.69 -47.68 10.65
CA ARG A 70 11.91 -47.05 11.21
C ARG A 70 12.45 -45.94 10.30
N VAL A 71 12.38 -46.11 8.98
CA VAL A 71 12.83 -45.09 8.02
C VAL A 71 12.09 -43.75 8.14
N MET A 72 10.88 -43.74 8.70
CA MET A 72 10.10 -42.51 8.96
C MET A 72 10.29 -41.95 10.38
N LYS A 73 11.03 -42.65 11.25
CA LYS A 73 11.27 -42.28 12.66
C LYS A 73 12.71 -41.86 12.92
N GLU A 74 13.66 -42.57 12.32
CA GLU A 74 15.09 -42.44 12.58
C GLU A 74 15.80 -41.53 11.56
N VAL A 75 15.33 -41.47 10.30
CA VAL A 75 15.88 -40.59 9.25
C VAL A 75 15.26 -39.19 9.31
N GLU A 76 16.04 -38.16 8.97
CA GLU A 76 15.56 -36.77 8.88
C GLU A 76 14.98 -36.42 7.50
N VAL A 77 14.06 -35.44 7.44
CA VAL A 77 13.52 -34.92 6.17
C VAL A 77 14.63 -34.32 5.28
N SER A 78 15.68 -33.78 5.92
CA SER A 78 16.93 -33.30 5.30
C SER A 78 17.68 -34.40 4.53
N ASP A 79 17.63 -35.65 5.00
CA ASP A 79 18.28 -36.81 4.36
C ASP A 79 17.41 -37.43 3.24
N LEU A 80 16.09 -37.47 3.45
CA LEU A 80 15.15 -38.06 2.49
C LEU A 80 15.20 -37.39 1.11
N GLY A 81 15.31 -36.05 1.05
CA GLY A 81 15.43 -35.30 -0.22
C GLY A 81 16.72 -34.48 -0.41
N GLY A 82 17.57 -34.36 0.62
CA GLY A 82 18.80 -33.56 0.59
C GLY A 82 18.60 -32.10 1.01
N ALA A 83 19.58 -31.54 1.73
CA ALA A 83 19.52 -30.20 2.31
C ALA A 83 19.29 -29.06 1.30
N ALA A 84 19.65 -29.25 0.02
CA ALA A 84 19.36 -28.28 -1.04
C ALA A 84 17.85 -28.24 -1.39
N ALA A 85 17.19 -29.41 -1.46
CA ALA A 85 15.75 -29.49 -1.71
C ALA A 85 14.95 -28.92 -0.53
N LEU A 86 15.39 -29.20 0.70
CA LEU A 86 14.75 -28.67 1.91
C LEU A 86 14.72 -27.13 1.92
N ARG A 87 15.85 -26.48 1.58
CA ARG A 87 15.94 -25.01 1.48
C ARG A 87 15.05 -24.43 0.38
N GLN A 88 14.90 -25.13 -0.75
CA GLN A 88 14.04 -24.71 -1.86
C GLN A 88 12.56 -24.85 -1.51
N ALA A 89 12.16 -25.94 -0.86
CA ALA A 89 10.80 -26.14 -0.37
C ALA A 89 10.44 -25.10 0.72
N TYR A 90 11.38 -24.81 1.62
CA TYR A 90 11.24 -23.73 2.60
C TYR A 90 10.97 -22.36 1.94
N LEU A 91 11.65 -22.04 0.82
CA LEU A 91 11.49 -20.77 0.11
C LEU A 91 10.06 -20.58 -0.41
N ILE A 92 9.42 -21.65 -0.89
CA ILE A 92 8.00 -21.65 -1.32
C ILE A 92 7.09 -21.33 -0.12
N TYR A 93 7.23 -22.09 0.97
CA TYR A 93 6.47 -21.93 2.21
C TYR A 93 6.62 -20.52 2.83
N LEU A 94 7.86 -20.04 2.95
CA LEU A 94 8.20 -18.73 3.47
C LEU A 94 7.59 -17.60 2.63
N THR A 95 7.68 -17.69 1.29
CA THR A 95 7.10 -16.66 0.41
C THR A 95 5.58 -16.60 0.56
N THR A 96 4.90 -17.75 0.69
CA THR A 96 3.46 -17.80 0.94
C THR A 96 3.10 -17.14 2.28
N LEU A 97 3.84 -17.44 3.35
CA LEU A 97 3.64 -16.81 4.67
C LEU A 97 3.87 -15.30 4.63
N LEU A 98 4.96 -14.84 3.99
CA LEU A 98 5.29 -13.42 3.92
C LEU A 98 4.29 -12.63 3.05
N PHE A 99 3.76 -13.24 1.98
CA PHE A 99 2.66 -12.66 1.20
C PHE A 99 1.39 -12.49 2.05
N LEU A 100 0.98 -13.54 2.77
CA LEU A 100 -0.17 -13.47 3.68
C LEU A 100 0.04 -12.46 4.81
N TYR A 101 1.26 -12.35 5.35
CA TYR A 101 1.63 -11.36 6.36
C TYR A 101 1.54 -9.92 5.84
N VAL A 102 2.03 -9.63 4.63
CA VAL A 102 1.90 -8.30 4.01
C VAL A 102 0.43 -7.95 3.79
N VAL A 103 -0.35 -8.87 3.21
CA VAL A 103 -1.79 -8.68 2.99
C VAL A 103 -2.54 -8.43 4.31
N MET A 104 -2.29 -9.24 5.35
CA MET A 104 -2.91 -9.05 6.66
C MET A 104 -2.43 -7.79 7.38
N THR A 105 -1.17 -7.36 7.19
CA THR A 105 -0.66 -6.14 7.84
C THR A 105 -1.37 -4.91 7.33
N PHE A 106 -1.43 -4.71 6.01
CA PHE A 106 -2.01 -3.50 5.41
C PHE A 106 -3.53 -3.56 5.22
N PHE A 107 -4.13 -4.76 5.05
CA PHE A 107 -5.58 -4.92 4.88
C PHE A 107 -6.31 -5.58 6.04
N GLY A 108 -5.65 -5.91 7.15
CA GLY A 108 -6.28 -6.60 8.27
C GLY A 108 -7.60 -5.99 8.74
N LYS A 109 -7.64 -4.65 8.83
CA LYS A 109 -8.84 -3.86 9.14
C LYS A 109 -9.99 -4.12 8.15
N LEU A 110 -9.69 -4.01 6.85
CA LEU A 110 -10.64 -4.18 5.75
C LEU A 110 -11.09 -5.65 5.62
N ILE A 111 -10.17 -6.60 5.75
CA ILE A 111 -10.45 -8.04 5.73
C ILE A 111 -11.36 -8.42 6.90
N VAL A 112 -11.05 -8.01 8.13
CA VAL A 112 -11.88 -8.29 9.31
C VAL A 112 -13.26 -7.62 9.18
N GLN A 113 -13.33 -6.37 8.73
CA GLN A 113 -14.61 -5.69 8.47
C GLN A 113 -15.45 -6.43 7.40
N THR A 114 -14.82 -6.94 6.34
CA THR A 114 -15.50 -7.69 5.27
C THR A 114 -15.97 -9.06 5.74
N LEU A 115 -15.16 -9.79 6.53
CA LEU A 115 -15.53 -11.07 7.12
C LEU A 115 -16.69 -10.93 8.12
N ASN A 116 -16.64 -9.91 8.98
CA ASN A 116 -17.74 -9.57 9.89
C ASN A 116 -19.03 -9.21 9.13
N ALA A 117 -18.93 -8.50 7.99
CA ALA A 117 -20.08 -8.17 7.15
C ALA A 117 -20.66 -9.38 6.38
N LEU A 118 -19.83 -10.38 6.06
CA LEU A 118 -20.24 -11.60 5.34
C LEU A 118 -20.83 -12.68 6.26
N ASN A 119 -20.86 -12.49 7.58
CA ASN A 119 -21.37 -13.46 8.56
C ASN A 119 -20.81 -14.89 8.40
N VAL A 120 -19.53 -15.00 8.01
CA VAL A 120 -18.87 -16.31 7.86
C VAL A 120 -18.73 -16.96 9.23
N VAL A 121 -19.24 -18.19 9.37
CA VAL A 121 -19.50 -18.83 10.65
C VAL A 121 -18.25 -18.96 11.52
N GLY A 122 -18.32 -18.42 12.75
CA GLY A 122 -17.49 -18.84 13.88
C GLY A 122 -16.41 -17.87 14.35
N ILE A 123 -16.12 -16.76 13.65
CA ILE A 123 -15.09 -15.79 14.07
C ILE A 123 -15.61 -14.35 13.97
N GLN A 124 -16.31 -13.89 15.00
CA GLN A 124 -16.57 -12.46 15.20
C GLN A 124 -15.37 -11.84 15.93
N VAL A 125 -14.56 -11.05 15.22
CA VAL A 125 -13.47 -10.26 15.83
C VAL A 125 -13.97 -8.83 16.04
N ASP A 126 -13.87 -8.33 17.27
CA ASP A 126 -14.23 -6.94 17.56
C ASP A 126 -13.17 -5.98 16.99
N ALA A 127 -13.45 -5.49 15.77
CA ALA A 127 -12.62 -4.55 15.03
C ALA A 127 -12.52 -3.16 15.67
N SER A 128 -13.29 -2.85 16.72
CA SER A 128 -13.15 -1.59 17.48
C SER A 128 -12.01 -1.64 18.51
N SER A 129 -11.69 -2.84 19.01
CA SER A 129 -10.64 -3.06 20.03
C SER A 129 -9.21 -3.09 19.46
N LEU A 130 -9.07 -3.36 18.16
CA LEU A 130 -7.78 -3.55 17.49
C LEU A 130 -7.23 -2.24 16.92
N GLN A 131 -6.12 -1.76 17.49
CA GLN A 131 -5.36 -0.62 16.96
C GLN A 131 -4.50 -1.04 15.76
N PHE A 132 -5.13 -1.25 14.60
CA PHE A 132 -4.46 -1.64 13.34
C PHE A 132 -3.31 -0.72 12.92
N ASP A 133 -3.40 0.55 13.30
CA ASP A 133 -2.44 1.60 12.94
C ASP A 133 -1.23 1.66 13.93
N SER A 134 -1.23 0.81 14.97
CA SER A 134 -0.18 0.74 15.99
C SER A 134 1.00 -0.17 15.60
N SER A 135 2.19 0.09 16.14
CA SER A 135 3.36 -0.79 16.01
C SER A 135 3.18 -2.19 16.62
N GLN A 136 2.13 -2.39 17.44
CA GLN A 136 1.78 -3.70 17.98
C GLN A 136 1.11 -4.59 16.94
N TRP A 137 0.37 -4.05 15.96
CA TRP A 137 -0.38 -4.84 14.98
C TRP A 137 0.51 -5.71 14.07
N PRO A 138 1.59 -5.21 13.43
CA PRO A 138 2.49 -6.04 12.64
C PRO A 138 3.19 -7.12 13.49
N LEU A 139 3.58 -6.80 14.73
CA LEU A 139 4.21 -7.78 15.63
C LEU A 139 3.21 -8.85 16.08
N MET A 140 1.98 -8.48 16.43
CA MET A 140 0.92 -9.43 16.80
C MET A 140 0.61 -10.39 15.66
N LEU A 141 0.55 -9.89 14.42
CA LEU A 141 0.43 -10.76 13.23
C LEU A 141 1.64 -11.69 13.09
N ALA A 142 2.87 -11.20 13.25
CA ALA A 142 4.07 -12.03 13.14
C ALA A 142 4.12 -13.13 14.22
N PHE A 143 3.79 -12.81 15.47
CA PHE A 143 3.61 -13.79 16.55
C PHE A 143 2.46 -14.77 16.25
N GLY A 144 1.36 -14.29 15.66
CA GLY A 144 0.22 -15.10 15.25
C GLY A 144 0.59 -16.14 14.18
N PHE A 145 1.22 -15.69 13.08
CA PHE A 145 1.72 -16.56 12.03
C PHE A 145 2.77 -17.54 12.55
N ALA A 146 3.70 -17.10 13.39
CA ALA A 146 4.77 -17.95 13.93
C ALA A 146 4.29 -18.99 14.97
N GLY A 147 3.43 -18.60 15.91
CA GLY A 147 3.13 -19.40 17.11
C GLY A 147 1.66 -19.74 17.40
N LEU A 148 0.68 -18.97 16.90
CA LEU A 148 -0.75 -19.24 17.17
C LEU A 148 -1.44 -20.05 16.06
N ALA A 149 -0.99 -19.93 14.82
CA ALA A 149 -1.54 -20.69 13.68
C ALA A 149 -1.61 -22.23 13.87
N PRO A 150 -0.70 -22.93 14.59
CA PRO A 150 -0.84 -24.37 14.86
C PRO A 150 -2.02 -24.73 15.77
N LEU A 151 -2.50 -23.78 16.59
CA LEU A 151 -3.58 -23.95 17.56
C LEU A 151 -4.97 -23.83 16.92
N ILE A 152 -5.04 -23.34 15.67
CA ILE A 152 -6.29 -23.15 14.92
C ILE A 152 -6.43 -24.30 13.91
N PRO A 153 -7.38 -25.24 14.08
CA PRO A 153 -7.43 -26.48 13.28
C PRO A 153 -7.51 -26.24 11.76
N GLN A 154 -8.23 -25.22 11.34
CA GLN A 154 -8.38 -24.84 9.92
C GLN A 154 -7.04 -24.38 9.32
N LEU A 155 -6.24 -23.64 10.09
CA LEU A 155 -4.91 -23.20 9.67
C LEU A 155 -3.92 -24.37 9.67
N ARG A 156 -3.96 -25.28 10.66
CA ARG A 156 -3.16 -26.53 10.63
C ARG A 156 -3.44 -27.35 9.38
N MET A 157 -4.70 -27.44 8.92
CA MET A 157 -5.04 -28.13 7.66
C MET A 157 -4.48 -27.43 6.42
N ALA A 158 -4.69 -26.11 6.29
CA ALA A 158 -4.19 -25.34 5.15
C ALA A 158 -2.65 -25.30 5.09
N GLU A 159 -1.99 -25.24 6.25
CA GLU A 159 -0.53 -25.30 6.35
C GLU A 159 0.00 -26.70 6.08
N GLY A 160 -0.65 -27.76 6.58
CA GLY A 160 -0.31 -29.14 6.26
C GLY A 160 -0.32 -29.40 4.76
N TRP A 161 -1.33 -28.89 4.05
CA TRP A 161 -1.39 -28.89 2.59
C TRP A 161 -0.24 -28.11 1.95
N LEU A 162 0.12 -26.93 2.48
CA LEU A 162 1.22 -26.10 1.97
C LEU A 162 2.58 -26.79 2.16
N PHE A 163 2.86 -27.41 3.31
CA PHE A 163 4.06 -28.23 3.53
C PHE A 163 4.13 -29.38 2.52
N GLN A 164 3.04 -30.14 2.35
CA GLN A 164 3.01 -31.24 1.39
C GLN A 164 3.24 -30.76 -0.05
N ARG A 165 2.65 -29.62 -0.45
CA ARG A 165 2.90 -29.04 -1.79
C ARG A 165 4.36 -28.59 -1.92
N ALA A 166 4.91 -27.90 -0.93
CA ALA A 166 6.30 -27.43 -0.94
C ALA A 166 7.31 -28.59 -1.04
N TYR A 167 7.13 -29.66 -0.27
CA TYR A 167 7.98 -30.85 -0.34
C TYR A 167 7.88 -31.55 -1.71
N ARG A 168 6.67 -31.81 -2.21
CA ARG A 168 6.47 -32.46 -3.54
C ARG A 168 6.95 -31.57 -4.70
N ALA A 169 6.82 -30.25 -4.61
CA ALA A 169 7.30 -29.30 -5.61
C ALA A 169 8.83 -29.33 -5.80
N VAL A 170 9.58 -29.95 -4.89
CA VAL A 170 11.04 -30.15 -4.97
C VAL A 170 11.44 -31.64 -4.90
N GLY A 171 10.48 -32.57 -4.99
CA GLY A 171 10.74 -34.01 -5.04
C GLY A 171 11.14 -34.67 -3.72
N ILE A 172 10.85 -34.05 -2.57
CA ILE A 172 10.98 -34.70 -1.26
C ILE A 172 9.84 -35.73 -1.13
N PRO A 173 10.10 -37.00 -0.72
CA PRO A 173 9.06 -38.00 -0.46
C PRO A 173 8.07 -37.58 0.65
N VAL A 174 6.79 -37.88 0.46
CA VAL A 174 5.69 -37.49 1.37
C VAL A 174 4.63 -38.58 1.55
N LYS A 175 4.54 -39.55 0.64
CA LYS A 175 3.49 -40.60 0.62
C LYS A 175 4.02 -42.00 0.95
N ILE A 176 5.16 -42.09 1.64
CA ILE A 176 5.92 -43.34 1.88
C ILE A 176 5.04 -44.50 2.39
N HIS A 177 4.05 -44.22 3.24
CA HIS A 177 3.09 -45.20 3.79
C HIS A 177 2.03 -45.69 2.77
N GLU A 178 1.60 -44.85 1.83
CA GLU A 178 0.74 -45.27 0.71
C GLU A 178 1.57 -46.05 -0.32
N THR A 179 2.73 -45.55 -0.69
CA THR A 179 3.65 -46.16 -1.66
C THR A 179 4.14 -47.53 -1.19
N SER A 180 4.50 -47.69 0.10
CA SER A 180 4.89 -48.98 0.68
C SER A 180 3.73 -49.97 0.76
N ARG A 181 2.52 -49.53 1.12
CA ARG A 181 1.31 -50.38 1.06
C ARG A 181 1.02 -50.88 -0.36
N ASN A 182 1.15 -50.00 -1.36
CA ASN A 182 0.99 -50.38 -2.77
C ASN A 182 2.05 -51.43 -3.18
N LEU A 183 3.33 -51.20 -2.87
CA LEU A 183 4.42 -52.15 -3.13
C LEU A 183 4.20 -53.51 -2.46
N VAL A 184 3.80 -53.54 -1.18
CA VAL A 184 3.46 -54.79 -0.46
C VAL A 184 2.30 -55.50 -1.16
N SER A 185 1.22 -54.80 -1.52
CA SER A 185 0.06 -55.43 -2.18
C SER A 185 0.42 -56.03 -3.55
N LEU A 186 1.34 -55.41 -4.30
CA LEU A 186 1.83 -55.93 -5.57
C LEU A 186 2.74 -57.16 -5.38
N LEU A 187 3.57 -57.17 -4.32
CA LEU A 187 4.39 -58.33 -3.95
C LEU A 187 3.55 -59.51 -3.45
N ASP A 188 2.48 -59.26 -2.69
CA ASP A 188 1.58 -60.30 -2.18
C ASP A 188 0.71 -60.90 -3.30
N ALA A 189 0.22 -60.09 -4.24
CA ALA A 189 -0.47 -60.56 -5.44
C ALA A 189 0.46 -61.36 -6.37
N ALA A 190 1.67 -60.85 -6.64
CA ALA A 190 2.63 -61.54 -7.50
C ALA A 190 3.15 -62.85 -6.88
N ALA A 191 3.32 -62.92 -5.56
CA ALA A 191 3.69 -64.16 -4.85
C ALA A 191 2.55 -65.19 -4.81
N SER A 192 1.30 -64.76 -5.06
CA SER A 192 0.12 -65.63 -5.11
C SER A 192 -0.21 -66.08 -6.55
N GLY A 193 0.26 -65.34 -7.56
CA GLY A 193 0.05 -65.61 -8.99
C GLY A 193 -1.07 -64.78 -9.61
N ASP A 194 -1.78 -63.97 -8.83
CA ASP A 194 -3.00 -63.24 -9.22
C ASP A 194 -2.75 -62.00 -10.12
N LEU A 195 -1.53 -61.84 -10.65
CA LEU A 195 -1.06 -60.62 -11.31
C LEU A 195 -0.67 -60.91 -12.78
N GLU A 196 -1.64 -61.33 -13.59
CA GLU A 196 -1.47 -61.90 -14.95
C GLU A 196 -0.46 -61.16 -15.86
N GLU A 197 -0.39 -59.84 -15.75
CA GLU A 197 0.46 -58.96 -16.55
C GLU A 197 1.83 -58.61 -15.90
N ALA A 198 2.32 -59.40 -14.95
CA ALA A 198 3.58 -59.19 -14.22
C ALA A 198 4.50 -60.43 -14.22
N GLN A 199 4.77 -60.96 -15.42
CA GLN A 199 5.31 -62.31 -15.61
C GLN A 199 6.76 -62.48 -15.12
N SER A 200 7.60 -61.43 -15.15
CA SER A 200 8.98 -61.53 -14.67
C SER A 200 9.07 -61.45 -13.14
N LEU A 201 8.18 -60.68 -12.50
CA LEU A 201 8.01 -60.62 -11.05
C LEU A 201 7.44 -61.93 -10.49
N ILE A 202 6.38 -62.46 -11.09
CA ILE A 202 5.82 -63.77 -10.72
C ILE A 202 6.92 -64.85 -10.82
N LYS A 203 7.65 -64.90 -11.93
CA LYS A 203 8.73 -65.89 -12.09
C LYS A 203 9.85 -65.72 -11.05
N ALA A 204 10.30 -64.50 -10.79
CA ALA A 204 11.35 -64.26 -9.79
C ALA A 204 10.92 -64.67 -8.36
N LEU A 205 9.62 -64.62 -8.07
CA LEU A 205 9.06 -65.08 -6.80
C LEU A 205 8.82 -66.61 -6.79
N SER A 206 8.39 -67.23 -7.89
CA SER A 206 8.25 -68.70 -7.97
C SER A 206 9.61 -69.40 -7.88
N ASP A 207 10.61 -68.92 -8.64
CA ASP A 207 12.00 -69.42 -8.61
C ASP A 207 12.61 -69.35 -7.18
N LYS A 208 12.08 -68.46 -6.31
CA LYS A 208 12.45 -68.36 -4.89
C LYS A 208 11.58 -69.20 -3.96
N LEU A 209 10.27 -69.29 -4.21
CA LEU A 209 9.35 -70.13 -3.46
C LEU A 209 9.72 -71.61 -3.56
N ASP A 210 10.02 -72.10 -4.76
CA ASP A 210 10.39 -73.50 -4.99
C ASP A 210 11.76 -73.80 -4.35
N ALA A 211 12.75 -72.92 -4.51
CA ALA A 211 14.03 -73.03 -3.81
C ALA A 211 13.91 -73.00 -2.26
N ALA A 212 12.88 -72.35 -1.71
CA ALA A 212 12.57 -72.39 -0.28
C ALA A 212 11.82 -73.68 0.13
N ARG A 213 10.97 -74.22 -0.75
CA ARG A 213 10.26 -75.49 -0.57
C ARG A 213 11.23 -76.68 -0.58
N ASP A 214 12.16 -76.72 -1.54
CA ASP A 214 13.23 -77.74 -1.65
C ASP A 214 14.09 -77.82 -0.38
N LYS A 215 14.46 -76.66 0.18
CA LYS A 215 15.22 -76.57 1.46
C LYS A 215 14.49 -77.15 2.67
N ILE A 216 13.17 -77.33 2.58
CA ILE A 216 12.28 -77.71 3.67
C ILE A 216 11.67 -79.12 3.49
N GLU A 217 11.76 -79.71 2.30
CA GLU A 217 11.26 -81.06 2.05
C GLU A 217 11.94 -82.10 2.96
N GLY A 218 11.13 -82.99 3.56
CA GLY A 218 11.60 -84.00 4.52
C GLY A 218 12.02 -83.46 5.90
N THR A 219 12.07 -82.14 6.10
CA THR A 219 12.50 -81.53 7.36
C THR A 219 11.40 -81.50 8.42
N TRP A 220 11.73 -81.05 9.63
CA TRP A 220 10.78 -80.98 10.74
C TRP A 220 9.74 -79.87 10.62
N VAL A 221 9.97 -78.85 9.77
CA VAL A 221 9.09 -77.68 9.63
C VAL A 221 7.71 -78.08 9.08
N GLN A 222 7.66 -79.00 8.10
CA GLN A 222 6.42 -79.53 7.53
C GLN A 222 5.48 -80.18 8.56
N LYS A 223 6.02 -80.59 9.72
CA LYS A 223 5.27 -81.26 10.81
C LYS A 223 4.87 -80.29 11.95
N CYS A 224 5.21 -79.01 11.84
CA CYS A 224 5.02 -78.02 12.91
C CYS A 224 4.06 -76.87 12.54
N LEU A 225 3.49 -76.85 11.33
CA LEU A 225 2.51 -75.85 10.89
C LEU A 225 1.45 -76.46 9.96
N ASN A 226 0.25 -75.88 9.96
CA ASN A 226 -0.77 -76.16 8.96
C ASN A 226 -0.27 -75.75 7.54
N PRO A 227 -0.63 -76.49 6.48
CA PRO A 227 -0.07 -76.27 5.14
C PRO A 227 -0.32 -74.87 4.57
N ALA A 228 -1.46 -74.25 4.86
CA ALA A 228 -1.75 -72.87 4.44
C ALA A 228 -0.84 -71.83 5.14
N ASN A 229 -0.58 -72.00 6.44
CA ASN A 229 0.32 -71.13 7.20
C ASN A 229 1.78 -71.32 6.75
N LEU A 230 2.15 -72.55 6.38
CA LEU A 230 3.45 -72.86 5.82
C LEU A 230 3.63 -72.18 4.45
N ASP A 231 2.69 -72.36 3.51
CA ASP A 231 2.76 -71.76 2.17
C ASP A 231 2.81 -70.22 2.22
N SER A 232 2.00 -69.59 3.07
CA SER A 232 2.04 -68.15 3.33
C SER A 232 3.41 -67.70 3.91
N GLY A 233 3.97 -68.47 4.85
CA GLY A 233 5.31 -68.23 5.38
C GLY A 233 6.42 -68.37 4.33
N LEU A 234 6.31 -69.32 3.41
CA LEU A 234 7.26 -69.51 2.31
C LEU A 234 7.20 -68.36 1.30
N LYS A 235 5.99 -67.90 0.93
CA LYS A 235 5.80 -66.70 0.09
C LYS A 235 6.44 -65.47 0.71
N LEU A 236 6.26 -65.26 2.01
CA LEU A 236 6.87 -64.16 2.76
C LEU A 236 8.41 -64.24 2.78
N LEU A 237 8.99 -65.43 2.97
CA LEU A 237 10.44 -65.62 2.93
C LEU A 237 11.02 -65.43 1.52
N ALA A 238 10.30 -65.87 0.47
CA ALA A 238 10.68 -65.64 -0.93
C ALA A 238 10.67 -64.15 -1.30
N GLN A 239 9.66 -63.39 -0.86
CA GLN A 239 9.64 -61.92 -0.97
C GLN A 239 10.83 -61.27 -0.26
N LEU A 240 11.14 -61.69 0.98
CA LEU A 240 12.24 -61.15 1.76
C LEU A 240 13.61 -61.44 1.11
N GLU A 241 13.83 -62.66 0.62
CA GLU A 241 15.05 -63.03 -0.08
C GLU A 241 15.21 -62.27 -1.41
N LEU A 242 14.11 -61.98 -2.12
CA LEU A 242 14.12 -61.16 -3.33
C LEU A 242 14.49 -59.68 -3.04
N LEU A 243 13.90 -59.08 -2.00
CA LEU A 243 14.24 -57.73 -1.53
C LEU A 243 15.72 -57.62 -1.13
N VAL A 244 16.23 -58.58 -0.34
CA VAL A 244 17.65 -58.68 0.04
C VAL A 244 18.54 -58.81 -1.20
N ALA A 245 18.15 -59.64 -2.18
CA ALA A 245 18.92 -59.82 -3.41
C ALA A 245 18.95 -58.56 -4.29
N TRP A 246 17.88 -57.76 -4.33
CA TRP A 246 17.86 -56.46 -4.98
C TRP A 246 18.77 -55.45 -4.29
N ALA A 247 18.68 -55.32 -2.96
CA ALA A 247 19.49 -54.39 -2.17
C ALA A 247 21.00 -54.67 -2.31
N ASN A 248 21.39 -55.96 -2.26
CA ASN A 248 22.76 -56.46 -2.48
C ASN A 248 23.24 -56.38 -3.95
N GLY A 249 22.70 -55.45 -4.75
CA GLY A 249 23.27 -55.00 -6.01
C GLY A 249 22.59 -55.49 -7.29
N ARG A 250 21.61 -56.43 -7.24
CA ARG A 250 20.85 -56.82 -8.45
C ARG A 250 20.08 -55.64 -9.04
N ARG A 251 19.65 -54.68 -8.20
CA ARG A 251 19.01 -53.43 -8.65
C ARG A 251 19.87 -52.61 -9.62
N GLY A 252 21.20 -52.70 -9.56
CA GLY A 252 22.12 -51.95 -10.42
C GLY A 252 22.56 -50.62 -9.79
N ALA A 253 22.52 -49.53 -10.57
CA ALA A 253 23.02 -48.20 -10.17
C ALA A 253 21.91 -47.28 -9.63
N TRP A 254 20.75 -47.85 -9.30
CA TRP A 254 19.60 -47.18 -8.72
C TRP A 254 19.42 -47.63 -7.25
N PRO A 255 19.06 -46.73 -6.32
CA PRO A 255 18.84 -45.29 -6.50
C PRO A 255 20.14 -44.49 -6.68
N GLY A 256 20.01 -43.22 -7.08
CA GLY A 256 21.14 -42.36 -7.42
C GLY A 256 22.16 -42.15 -6.30
N SER A 257 23.36 -41.68 -6.65
CA SER A 257 24.49 -41.41 -5.72
C SER A 257 24.29 -40.22 -4.78
N GLU A 258 23.08 -39.68 -4.69
CA GLU A 258 22.72 -38.52 -3.85
C GLU A 258 21.74 -38.87 -2.73
N VAL A 259 21.22 -40.10 -2.70
CA VAL A 259 20.53 -40.65 -1.52
C VAL A 259 21.47 -40.53 -0.32
N SER A 260 20.97 -39.98 0.80
CA SER A 260 21.78 -39.81 2.01
C SER A 260 22.33 -41.15 2.48
N ASP A 261 23.59 -41.12 2.91
CA ASP A 261 24.25 -42.28 3.51
C ASP A 261 23.49 -42.78 4.74
N ALA A 262 22.73 -41.93 5.46
CA ALA A 262 21.85 -42.36 6.55
C ALA A 262 20.75 -43.36 6.11
N VAL A 263 20.18 -43.19 4.91
CA VAL A 263 19.17 -44.12 4.35
C VAL A 263 19.84 -45.41 3.88
N ARG A 264 21.04 -45.31 3.31
CA ARG A 264 21.82 -46.46 2.82
C ARG A 264 22.36 -47.32 3.96
N ASP A 265 22.85 -46.68 5.02
CA ASP A 265 23.22 -47.31 6.30
C ASP A 265 22.04 -48.06 6.93
N MET A 266 20.84 -47.46 6.89
CA MET A 266 19.63 -48.10 7.40
C MET A 266 19.22 -49.28 6.54
N GLU A 267 19.28 -49.15 5.21
CA GLU A 267 19.06 -50.26 4.28
C GLU A 267 20.02 -51.40 4.59
N GLN A 268 21.32 -51.15 4.70
CA GLN A 268 22.31 -52.17 5.01
C GLN A 268 22.04 -52.84 6.36
N LYS A 269 21.77 -52.06 7.44
CA LYS A 269 21.43 -52.61 8.76
C LYS A 269 20.20 -53.51 8.75
N ILE A 270 19.22 -53.26 7.88
CA ILE A 270 17.99 -54.07 7.76
C ILE A 270 18.20 -55.25 6.81
N VAL A 271 19.01 -55.10 5.75
CA VAL A 271 19.48 -56.20 4.89
C VAL A 271 20.31 -57.20 5.67
N ASP A 272 21.22 -56.75 6.54
CA ASP A 272 22.03 -57.61 7.42
C ASP A 272 21.14 -58.38 8.41
N GLN A 273 20.11 -57.72 8.98
CA GLN A 273 19.11 -58.37 9.84
C GLN A 273 18.26 -59.41 9.08
N ALA A 274 17.90 -59.13 7.83
CA ALA A 274 17.13 -60.05 6.98
C ALA A 274 17.97 -61.24 6.51
N ALA A 275 19.22 -61.00 6.08
CA ALA A 275 20.16 -62.05 5.72
C ALA A 275 20.46 -62.96 6.91
N ALA A 276 20.74 -62.40 8.09
CA ALA A 276 20.96 -63.19 9.31
C ALA A 276 19.73 -64.01 9.74
N LEU A 277 18.50 -63.51 9.49
CA LEU A 277 17.27 -64.27 9.72
C LEU A 277 17.10 -65.42 8.72
N LEU A 278 17.35 -65.19 7.43
CA LEU A 278 17.27 -66.21 6.38
C LEU A 278 18.31 -67.32 6.61
N ASP A 279 19.57 -66.95 6.87
CA ASP A 279 20.66 -67.87 7.23
C ASP A 279 20.36 -68.64 8.52
N GLY A 280 19.87 -67.94 9.55
CA GLY A 280 19.51 -68.53 10.84
C GLY A 280 18.38 -69.55 10.72
N PHE A 281 17.36 -69.23 9.92
CA PHE A 281 16.29 -70.14 9.58
C PHE A 281 16.81 -71.36 8.81
N GLU A 282 17.57 -71.18 7.72
CA GLU A 282 18.09 -72.29 6.92
C GLU A 282 19.00 -73.24 7.72
N ARG A 283 19.87 -72.70 8.59
CA ARG A 283 20.68 -73.52 9.50
C ARG A 283 19.81 -74.36 10.45
N ARG A 284 18.73 -73.77 10.99
CA ARG A 284 17.81 -74.43 11.94
C ARG A 284 16.88 -75.44 11.27
N VAL A 285 16.50 -75.22 10.02
CA VAL A 285 15.76 -76.18 9.18
C VAL A 285 16.59 -77.45 8.94
N ARG A 286 17.90 -77.30 8.74
CA ARG A 286 18.86 -78.39 8.52
C ARG A 286 19.26 -79.16 9.80
N GLU A 287 18.93 -78.66 11.00
CA GLU A 287 19.18 -79.38 12.27
C GLU A 287 18.26 -80.63 12.39
N PRO A 288 18.81 -81.84 12.61
CA PRO A 288 18.00 -83.05 12.71
C PRO A 288 17.11 -83.03 13.97
N ALA A 289 15.85 -83.45 13.80
CA ALA A 289 14.86 -83.38 14.86
C ALA A 289 15.07 -84.47 15.93
N SER A 290 15.83 -84.13 16.97
CA SER A 290 15.87 -84.92 18.22
C SER A 290 14.44 -85.11 18.79
N PRO A 291 14.07 -86.34 19.20
CA PRO A 291 12.71 -86.68 19.62
C PRO A 291 12.40 -86.24 21.06
N GLY A 292 11.21 -85.69 21.28
CA GLY A 292 10.70 -85.31 22.61
C GLY A 292 9.62 -84.22 22.55
N ASP A 293 8.48 -84.47 23.18
CA ASP A 293 7.26 -83.67 22.96
C ASP A 293 7.40 -82.20 23.37
N GLY A 294 8.14 -81.93 24.44
CA GLY A 294 8.47 -80.58 24.92
C GLY A 294 9.35 -79.73 23.98
N MET A 295 9.69 -80.24 22.78
CA MET A 295 10.41 -79.50 21.74
C MET A 295 9.51 -79.10 20.56
N ALA A 296 8.33 -79.71 20.38
CA ALA A 296 7.43 -79.40 19.26
C ALA A 296 6.88 -77.97 19.33
N GLY A 297 6.24 -77.59 20.44
CA GLY A 297 5.76 -76.21 20.64
C GLY A 297 6.87 -75.15 20.69
N ARG A 298 8.12 -75.54 21.00
CA ARG A 298 9.29 -74.65 20.88
C ARG A 298 9.73 -74.44 19.43
N ARG A 299 9.65 -75.49 18.59
CA ARG A 299 9.88 -75.43 17.14
C ARG A 299 8.80 -74.60 16.44
N GLU A 300 7.54 -74.84 16.75
CA GLU A 300 6.40 -74.04 16.24
C GLU A 300 6.54 -72.57 16.63
N LYS A 301 6.76 -72.25 17.92
CA LYS A 301 6.98 -70.87 18.39
C LYS A 301 8.17 -70.21 17.69
N TYR A 302 9.25 -70.94 17.40
CA TYR A 302 10.38 -70.43 16.63
C TYR A 302 10.00 -70.08 15.19
N ILE A 303 9.24 -70.93 14.48
CA ILE A 303 8.78 -70.61 13.12
C ILE A 303 7.84 -69.40 13.13
N LEU A 304 6.87 -69.35 14.05
CA LEU A 304 5.93 -68.23 14.17
C LEU A 304 6.66 -66.91 14.45
N GLU A 305 7.65 -66.90 15.33
CA GLU A 305 8.48 -65.72 15.59
C GLU A 305 9.37 -65.36 14.39
N THR A 306 9.88 -66.34 13.66
CA THR A 306 10.64 -66.13 12.41
C THR A 306 9.77 -65.50 11.33
N ILE A 307 8.54 -65.99 11.13
CA ILE A 307 7.57 -65.41 10.19
C ILE A 307 7.18 -63.98 10.62
N ARG A 308 6.92 -63.78 11.91
CA ARG A 308 6.62 -62.45 12.49
C ARG A 308 7.74 -61.45 12.21
N ARG A 309 9.00 -61.84 12.44
CA ARG A 309 10.17 -60.99 12.20
C ARG A 309 10.50 -60.83 10.70
N ALA A 310 10.23 -61.84 9.87
CA ALA A 310 10.32 -61.71 8.40
C ALA A 310 9.30 -60.69 7.87
N HIS A 311 8.09 -60.66 8.41
CA HIS A 311 7.07 -59.67 8.04
C HIS A 311 7.51 -58.24 8.44
N GLU A 312 8.06 -58.06 9.64
CA GLU A 312 8.65 -56.76 10.05
C GLU A 312 9.75 -56.32 9.08
N LEU A 313 10.69 -57.20 8.74
CA LEU A 313 11.84 -56.85 7.90
C LEU A 313 11.45 -56.62 6.42
N ARG A 314 10.48 -57.38 5.87
CA ARG A 314 9.92 -57.13 4.53
C ARG A 314 9.25 -55.77 4.45
N ASP A 315 8.39 -55.47 5.42
CA ASP A 315 7.65 -54.21 5.50
C ASP A 315 8.61 -53.01 5.53
N GLU A 316 9.70 -53.10 6.29
CA GLU A 316 10.73 -52.05 6.40
C GLU A 316 11.59 -51.89 5.14
N LEU A 317 12.05 -52.99 4.53
CA LEU A 317 12.76 -52.93 3.25
C LEU A 317 11.87 -52.36 2.13
N THR A 318 10.57 -52.62 2.20
CA THR A 318 9.58 -52.09 1.25
C THR A 318 9.27 -50.61 1.50
N ALA A 319 9.35 -50.13 2.75
CA ALA A 319 9.30 -48.70 3.08
C ALA A 319 10.55 -47.94 2.61
N ILE A 320 11.74 -48.56 2.70
CA ILE A 320 12.97 -48.01 2.10
C ILE A 320 12.85 -47.97 0.56
N LEU A 321 12.32 -49.02 -0.05
CA LEU A 321 12.05 -49.05 -1.49
C LEU A 321 11.06 -47.94 -1.89
N ALA A 322 10.02 -47.67 -1.09
CA ALA A 322 9.08 -46.57 -1.31
C ALA A 322 9.74 -45.18 -1.29
N VAL A 323 10.70 -44.94 -0.38
CA VAL A 323 11.51 -43.70 -0.36
C VAL A 323 12.27 -43.52 -1.67
N TYR A 324 12.86 -44.58 -2.21
CA TYR A 324 13.58 -44.53 -3.49
C TYR A 324 12.64 -44.33 -4.69
N VAL A 325 11.45 -44.92 -4.66
CA VAL A 325 10.39 -44.76 -5.69
C VAL A 325 9.88 -43.33 -5.77
N GLU A 326 9.61 -42.70 -4.63
CA GLU A 326 9.14 -41.30 -4.60
C GLU A 326 10.23 -40.29 -4.97
N ARG A 327 11.49 -40.59 -4.66
CA ARG A 327 12.62 -39.68 -4.91
C ARG A 327 13.13 -39.71 -6.35
N ASP A 328 13.33 -40.90 -6.92
CA ASP A 328 13.89 -41.10 -8.26
C ASP A 328 12.86 -41.72 -9.25
N PRO A 329 11.66 -41.14 -9.46
CA PRO A 329 10.59 -41.76 -10.26
C PRO A 329 10.90 -41.89 -11.76
N SER A 330 12.00 -41.30 -12.24
CA SER A 330 12.36 -41.20 -13.66
C SER A 330 12.82 -42.51 -14.31
N TYR A 331 12.82 -43.65 -13.61
CA TYR A 331 13.21 -44.97 -14.15
C TYR A 331 12.18 -45.58 -15.11
N VAL A 332 10.95 -45.05 -15.18
CA VAL A 332 9.84 -45.54 -16.04
C VAL A 332 10.09 -45.19 -17.52
N GLY A 333 11.07 -45.87 -18.12
CA GLY A 333 11.43 -45.79 -19.54
C GLY A 333 10.82 -46.95 -20.35
N PRO A 334 10.19 -46.72 -21.52
CA PRO A 334 9.57 -47.79 -22.32
C PRO A 334 10.52 -48.75 -23.08
N SER A 335 11.80 -48.83 -22.73
CA SER A 335 12.77 -49.68 -23.46
C SER A 335 13.88 -50.26 -22.61
N ALA A 336 14.26 -51.50 -22.91
CA ALA A 336 15.41 -52.20 -22.33
C ALA A 336 16.72 -51.77 -23.04
N SER A 337 17.10 -50.50 -22.92
CA SER A 337 18.43 -50.07 -23.35
C SER A 337 19.50 -50.54 -22.36
N VAL A 338 20.73 -50.70 -22.85
CA VAL A 338 21.90 -51.14 -22.06
C VAL A 338 22.27 -50.12 -20.95
N GLU A 339 21.75 -48.90 -21.04
CA GLU A 339 21.94 -47.78 -20.10
C GLU A 339 20.89 -47.72 -18.97
N ALA A 340 19.97 -48.68 -18.88
CA ALA A 340 18.90 -48.67 -17.87
C ALA A 340 19.47 -48.69 -16.43
N PRO A 341 19.10 -47.73 -15.55
CA PRO A 341 19.69 -47.62 -14.22
C PRO A 341 19.27 -48.77 -13.28
N VAL A 342 18.03 -49.27 -13.46
CA VAL A 342 17.52 -50.49 -12.83
C VAL A 342 17.84 -51.68 -13.75
N ARG A 343 18.68 -52.61 -13.29
CA ARG A 343 19.11 -53.79 -14.07
C ARG A 343 18.11 -54.93 -14.04
N ASP A 344 17.67 -55.32 -12.85
CA ASP A 344 16.76 -56.45 -12.61
C ASP A 344 15.37 -56.23 -13.27
N PRO A 345 14.86 -57.21 -14.05
CA PRO A 345 13.58 -57.05 -14.77
C PRO A 345 12.37 -57.12 -13.84
N ALA A 346 12.42 -57.97 -12.82
CA ALA A 346 11.35 -58.21 -11.87
C ALA A 346 11.12 -56.96 -11.00
N LEU A 347 12.24 -56.33 -10.57
CA LEU A 347 12.20 -55.01 -9.94
C LEU A 347 11.61 -53.95 -10.89
N ARG A 348 12.07 -53.90 -12.15
CA ARG A 348 11.56 -52.91 -13.12
C ARG A 348 10.04 -53.02 -13.33
N GLU A 349 9.51 -54.24 -13.38
CA GLU A 349 8.08 -54.53 -13.54
C GLU A 349 7.27 -54.11 -12.30
N LEU A 350 7.71 -54.47 -11.09
CA LEU A 350 7.14 -53.99 -9.83
C LEU A 350 7.11 -52.45 -9.77
N LEU A 351 8.23 -51.82 -10.10
CA LEU A 351 8.40 -50.37 -10.04
C LEU A 351 7.58 -49.61 -11.11
N GLN A 352 7.27 -50.24 -12.24
CA GLN A 352 6.32 -49.72 -13.24
C GLN A 352 4.87 -49.83 -12.76
N ARG A 353 4.50 -50.92 -12.08
CA ARG A 353 3.13 -51.14 -11.55
C ARG A 353 2.79 -50.28 -10.33
N THR A 354 3.79 -49.74 -9.65
CA THR A 354 3.63 -48.98 -8.40
C THR A 354 3.08 -47.56 -8.61
N ASP A 355 3.29 -46.98 -9.80
CA ASP A 355 2.82 -45.64 -10.21
C ASP A 355 3.22 -44.50 -9.24
N PRO A 356 4.51 -44.07 -9.21
CA PRO A 356 5.01 -43.12 -8.22
C PRO A 356 4.23 -41.78 -8.15
N PRO A 357 3.78 -41.33 -6.96
CA PRO A 357 2.92 -40.14 -6.84
C PRO A 357 3.60 -38.83 -7.23
N ASN A 358 4.94 -38.80 -7.28
CA ASN A 358 5.71 -37.65 -7.72
C ASN A 358 5.87 -37.54 -9.25
N LEU A 359 5.24 -38.42 -10.06
CA LEU A 359 5.22 -38.35 -11.53
C LEU A 359 4.58 -37.07 -12.10
N ALA A 360 3.79 -36.34 -11.32
CA ALA A 360 3.34 -35.00 -11.70
C ALA A 360 4.52 -34.02 -11.90
N GLY A 361 5.65 -34.26 -11.22
CA GLY A 361 6.90 -33.50 -11.33
C GLY A 361 6.93 -32.22 -10.51
N THR A 362 8.14 -31.65 -10.39
CA THR A 362 8.32 -30.27 -9.96
C THR A 362 7.59 -29.36 -10.95
N GLY A 363 6.84 -28.37 -10.46
CA GLY A 363 6.18 -27.42 -11.34
C GLY A 363 7.10 -26.24 -11.68
N PRO A 364 6.64 -25.29 -12.50
CA PRO A 364 7.42 -24.11 -12.86
C PRO A 364 7.57 -23.11 -11.69
N GLU A 365 6.87 -23.33 -10.57
CA GLU A 365 6.56 -22.33 -9.56
C GLU A 365 7.81 -21.75 -8.89
N LEU A 366 8.75 -22.59 -8.47
CA LEU A 366 9.99 -22.17 -7.83
C LEU A 366 10.88 -21.35 -8.77
N GLY A 367 10.96 -21.75 -10.05
CA GLY A 367 11.75 -21.03 -11.05
C GLY A 367 11.15 -19.67 -11.40
N VAL A 368 9.82 -19.61 -11.56
CA VAL A 368 9.08 -18.37 -11.76
C VAL A 368 9.25 -17.42 -10.58
N LEU A 369 9.15 -17.92 -9.34
CA LEU A 369 9.36 -17.13 -8.13
C LEU A 369 10.78 -16.53 -8.09
N LEU A 370 11.81 -17.35 -8.32
CA LEU A 370 13.19 -16.87 -8.35
C LEU A 370 13.40 -15.80 -9.42
N CYS A 371 12.81 -15.96 -10.61
CA CYS A 371 12.84 -14.92 -11.64
C CYS A 371 12.14 -13.62 -11.20
N ILE A 372 10.99 -13.67 -10.51
CA ILE A 372 10.30 -12.46 -10.01
C ILE A 372 11.13 -11.77 -8.92
N LEU A 373 11.83 -12.51 -8.05
CA LEU A 373 12.78 -11.92 -7.11
C LEU A 373 13.93 -11.19 -7.83
N PHE A 374 14.37 -11.68 -8.99
CA PHE A 374 15.33 -10.98 -9.84
C PHE A 374 14.72 -9.83 -10.66
N THR A 375 13.40 -9.73 -10.86
CA THR A 375 12.81 -8.56 -11.51
C THR A 375 12.74 -7.35 -10.59
N PHE A 376 12.61 -7.52 -9.27
CA PHE A 376 12.58 -6.40 -8.31
C PHE A 376 13.73 -5.37 -8.51
N PRO A 377 15.03 -5.75 -8.55
CA PRO A 377 16.10 -4.79 -8.82
C PRO A 377 16.07 -4.22 -10.25
N ILE A 378 15.48 -4.93 -11.23
CA ILE A 378 15.33 -4.43 -12.61
C ILE A 378 14.28 -3.30 -12.64
N TYR A 379 13.09 -3.50 -12.07
CA TYR A 379 12.08 -2.44 -11.96
C TYR A 379 12.60 -1.26 -11.13
N ALA A 380 13.38 -1.52 -10.07
CA ALA A 380 13.99 -0.46 -9.27
C ALA A 380 14.97 0.39 -10.11
N VAL A 381 15.90 -0.21 -10.85
CA VAL A 381 16.86 0.51 -11.71
C VAL A 381 16.14 1.23 -12.86
N PHE A 382 15.16 0.60 -13.50
CA PHE A 382 14.40 1.24 -14.60
C PHE A 382 13.54 2.41 -14.11
N THR A 383 12.95 2.32 -12.91
CA THR A 383 12.19 3.43 -12.30
C THR A 383 13.14 4.57 -11.95
N TRP A 384 14.28 4.28 -11.32
CA TRP A 384 15.30 5.27 -10.97
C TRP A 384 15.88 5.99 -12.21
N GLN A 385 16.05 5.28 -13.32
CA GLN A 385 16.50 5.85 -14.60
C GLN A 385 15.38 6.57 -15.39
N GLY A 386 14.14 6.64 -14.87
CA GLY A 386 13.00 7.24 -15.57
C GLY A 386 12.50 6.45 -16.79
N LEU A 387 13.00 5.23 -17.00
CA LEU A 387 12.64 4.32 -18.11
C LEU A 387 11.37 3.51 -17.82
N HIS A 388 10.81 3.64 -16.62
CA HIS A 388 9.57 3.00 -16.19
C HIS A 388 8.79 3.95 -15.28
N PRO A 389 7.45 4.02 -15.39
CA PRO A 389 6.68 5.01 -14.64
C PRO A 389 6.76 4.76 -13.12
N PRO A 390 6.98 5.80 -12.30
CA PRO A 390 6.84 5.69 -10.85
C PRO A 390 5.37 5.45 -10.47
N LEU A 391 5.14 4.89 -9.28
CA LEU A 391 3.81 4.49 -8.79
C LEU A 391 2.69 5.53 -9.03
N SER A 392 3.01 6.82 -8.85
CA SER A 392 2.14 7.97 -9.13
C SER A 392 2.86 8.96 -10.05
N ALA A 393 2.13 9.55 -11.00
CA ALA A 393 2.65 10.59 -11.90
C ALA A 393 3.14 11.86 -11.18
N HIS A 394 2.88 12.02 -9.88
CA HIS A 394 3.36 13.13 -9.07
C HIS A 394 4.71 12.84 -8.38
N ALA A 395 5.06 11.55 -8.23
CA ALA A 395 6.19 11.06 -7.46
C ALA A 395 7.51 11.07 -8.25
N MET A 396 8.65 11.33 -7.59
CA MET A 396 9.94 11.49 -8.28
C MET A 396 10.73 10.16 -8.34
N PRO A 397 11.40 9.86 -9.47
CA PRO A 397 12.23 8.67 -9.62
C PRO A 397 13.51 8.70 -8.77
N ASP A 398 13.97 9.88 -8.34
CA ASP A 398 15.15 10.04 -7.50
C ASP A 398 14.92 9.62 -6.03
N ASN A 399 13.67 9.50 -5.60
CA ASN A 399 13.32 9.15 -4.24
C ASN A 399 13.36 7.63 -4.05
N LEU A 400 14.35 7.14 -3.28
CA LEU A 400 14.52 5.72 -2.96
C LEU A 400 13.24 5.05 -2.43
N ARG A 401 12.38 5.77 -1.68
CA ARG A 401 11.10 5.21 -1.20
C ARG A 401 10.13 4.94 -2.35
N VAL A 402 10.04 5.87 -3.32
CA VAL A 402 9.20 5.74 -4.52
C VAL A 402 9.70 4.59 -5.40
N VAL A 403 11.02 4.51 -5.61
CA VAL A 403 11.65 3.43 -6.38
C VAL A 403 11.36 2.06 -5.77
N LEU A 404 11.60 1.88 -4.47
CA LEU A 404 11.38 0.61 -3.78
C LEU A 404 9.90 0.24 -3.69
N ALA A 405 8.99 1.20 -3.47
CA ALA A 405 7.55 0.95 -3.46
C ALA A 405 7.03 0.57 -4.86
N THR A 406 7.49 1.26 -5.91
CA THR A 406 7.13 0.93 -7.30
C THR A 406 7.61 -0.48 -7.65
N ALA A 407 8.89 -0.80 -7.42
CA ALA A 407 9.44 -2.14 -7.66
C ALA A 407 8.74 -3.24 -6.84
N GLY A 408 8.35 -2.94 -5.59
CA GLY A 408 7.58 -3.86 -4.74
C GLY A 408 6.18 -4.13 -5.28
N MET A 409 5.49 -3.11 -5.77
CA MET A 409 4.16 -3.23 -6.38
C MET A 409 4.19 -4.02 -7.69
N TYR A 410 5.19 -3.82 -8.54
CA TYR A 410 5.37 -4.64 -9.74
C TYR A 410 5.77 -6.09 -9.42
N ALA A 411 6.57 -6.34 -8.38
CA ALA A 411 6.83 -7.70 -7.90
C ALA A 411 5.54 -8.38 -7.37
N LEU A 412 4.71 -7.67 -6.62
CA LEU A 412 3.41 -8.15 -6.12
C LEU A 412 2.41 -8.45 -7.26
N LEU A 413 2.41 -7.60 -8.30
CA LEU A 413 1.64 -7.78 -9.53
C LEU A 413 2.06 -9.06 -10.27
N LEU A 414 3.36 -9.25 -10.49
CA LEU A 414 3.91 -10.45 -11.15
C LEU A 414 3.68 -11.72 -10.32
N VAL A 415 3.76 -11.65 -8.99
CA VAL A 415 3.37 -12.74 -8.09
C VAL A 415 1.90 -13.14 -8.28
N SER A 416 1.02 -12.16 -8.47
CA SER A 416 -0.44 -12.35 -8.60
C SER A 416 -0.88 -12.85 -9.97
N ILE A 417 -0.13 -12.54 -11.04
CA ILE A 417 -0.40 -13.01 -12.42
C ILE A 417 0.31 -14.34 -12.70
N PHE A 418 1.57 -14.51 -12.27
CA PHE A 418 2.38 -15.67 -12.66
C PHE A 418 2.50 -16.71 -11.55
N TRP A 419 2.96 -16.34 -10.35
CA TRP A 419 3.38 -17.34 -9.37
C TRP A 419 2.21 -18.04 -8.68
N LEU A 420 1.30 -17.30 -8.03
CA LEU A 420 0.17 -17.88 -7.31
C LEU A 420 -0.79 -18.69 -8.22
N PRO A 421 -1.11 -18.22 -9.45
CA PRO A 421 -1.95 -19.01 -10.37
C PRO A 421 -1.26 -20.30 -10.83
N LEU A 422 0.07 -20.31 -11.03
CA LEU A 422 0.80 -21.54 -11.35
C LEU A 422 0.90 -22.50 -10.15
N LEU A 423 1.08 -21.98 -8.93
CA LEU A 423 1.09 -22.76 -7.67
C LEU A 423 -0.22 -23.51 -7.47
N VAL A 424 -1.35 -22.80 -7.65
CA VAL A 424 -2.68 -23.39 -7.59
C VAL A 424 -2.91 -24.36 -8.75
N ALA A 425 -2.54 -24.00 -9.98
CA ALA A 425 -2.72 -24.86 -11.14
C ALA A 425 -2.02 -26.22 -11.00
N PHE A 426 -0.77 -26.20 -10.52
CA PHE A 426 0.03 -27.41 -10.36
C PHE A 426 -0.34 -28.20 -9.10
N ALA A 427 -0.88 -27.56 -8.06
CA ALA A 427 -1.48 -28.26 -6.92
C ALA A 427 -2.79 -28.98 -7.29
N VAL A 428 -3.69 -28.35 -8.05
CA VAL A 428 -4.92 -29.02 -8.55
C VAL A 428 -4.59 -30.12 -9.55
N ARG A 429 -3.58 -29.93 -10.41
CA ARG A 429 -3.03 -31.01 -11.24
C ARG A 429 -2.49 -32.17 -10.40
N GLN A 430 -1.73 -31.92 -9.33
CA GLN A 430 -1.26 -32.97 -8.41
C GLN A 430 -2.43 -33.74 -7.81
N TYR A 431 -3.49 -33.07 -7.35
CA TYR A 431 -4.69 -33.73 -6.81
C TYR A 431 -5.34 -34.70 -7.82
N TYR A 432 -5.50 -34.30 -9.09
CA TYR A 432 -5.99 -35.21 -10.14
C TYR A 432 -5.03 -36.36 -10.48
N TYR A 433 -3.71 -36.20 -10.27
CA TYR A 433 -2.74 -37.31 -10.37
C TYR A 433 -2.87 -38.27 -9.18
N ASP A 434 -2.95 -37.76 -7.96
CA ASP A 434 -3.13 -38.55 -6.73
C ASP A 434 -4.40 -39.43 -6.79
N GLU A 435 -5.49 -38.92 -7.35
CA GLU A 435 -6.73 -39.69 -7.57
C GLU A 435 -6.71 -40.60 -8.82
N ARG A 436 -5.57 -40.68 -9.54
CA ARG A 436 -5.41 -41.41 -10.83
C ARG A 436 -6.38 -40.97 -11.94
N LYS A 437 -6.94 -39.76 -11.86
CA LYS A 437 -7.91 -39.21 -12.83
C LYS A 437 -7.28 -38.35 -13.91
N TRP A 438 -6.03 -37.88 -13.76
CA TRP A 438 -5.43 -36.90 -14.67
C TRP A 438 -5.23 -37.42 -16.10
N ILE A 439 -5.92 -36.80 -17.07
CA ILE A 439 -5.80 -37.16 -18.48
C ILE A 439 -4.67 -36.36 -19.12
N ALA A 440 -3.51 -36.99 -19.29
CA ALA A 440 -2.31 -36.36 -19.87
C ALA A 440 -2.41 -36.06 -21.38
N ARG A 441 -3.24 -36.79 -22.14
CA ARG A 441 -3.42 -36.63 -23.60
C ARG A 441 -4.89 -36.72 -24.01
N ALA A 442 -5.37 -35.74 -24.78
CA ALA A 442 -6.73 -35.64 -25.33
C ALA A 442 -7.11 -36.75 -26.34
N LEU A 443 -6.23 -37.71 -26.59
CA LEU A 443 -6.48 -38.85 -27.47
C LEU A 443 -7.24 -39.99 -26.79
N HIS A 444 -7.24 -40.06 -25.44
CA HIS A 444 -7.96 -41.11 -24.69
C HIS A 444 -9.40 -40.68 -24.42
N ASP A 445 -9.58 -39.47 -23.89
CA ASP A 445 -10.87 -38.77 -23.82
C ASP A 445 -10.60 -37.28 -24.08
N ARG A 446 -11.44 -36.66 -24.91
CA ARG A 446 -11.39 -35.22 -25.22
C ARG A 446 -12.20 -34.39 -24.24
N SER A 447 -13.28 -34.95 -23.70
CA SER A 447 -14.24 -34.26 -22.84
C SER A 447 -13.62 -34.00 -21.46
N ALA A 448 -13.30 -35.05 -20.70
CA ALA A 448 -12.67 -34.89 -19.40
C ALA A 448 -11.25 -34.27 -19.48
N TYR A 449 -10.51 -34.43 -20.59
CA TYR A 449 -9.24 -33.71 -20.81
C TYR A 449 -9.42 -32.18 -20.80
N ALA A 450 -10.49 -31.70 -21.43
CA ALA A 450 -10.83 -30.28 -21.50
C ALA A 450 -11.42 -29.81 -20.17
N GLU A 451 -12.38 -30.55 -19.60
CA GLU A 451 -13.01 -30.27 -18.31
C GLU A 451 -11.98 -30.09 -17.19
N GLN A 452 -11.07 -31.06 -17.01
CA GLN A 452 -10.01 -30.99 -15.98
C GLN A 452 -9.12 -29.73 -16.14
N ARG A 453 -8.83 -29.32 -17.38
CA ARG A 453 -7.99 -28.14 -17.64
C ARG A 453 -8.75 -26.83 -17.49
N LEU A 454 -10.03 -26.80 -17.84
CA LEU A 454 -10.91 -25.65 -17.61
C LEU A 454 -11.16 -25.45 -16.11
N ALA A 455 -11.32 -26.54 -15.34
CA ALA A 455 -11.39 -26.47 -13.87
C ALA A 455 -10.09 -25.93 -13.26
N VAL A 456 -8.92 -26.46 -13.66
CA VAL A 456 -7.61 -25.98 -13.20
C VAL A 456 -7.38 -24.50 -13.55
N VAL A 457 -7.69 -24.08 -14.79
CA VAL A 457 -7.58 -22.67 -15.21
C VAL A 457 -8.58 -21.79 -14.46
N GLY A 458 -9.83 -22.23 -14.27
CA GLY A 458 -10.87 -21.47 -13.59
C GLY A 458 -10.52 -21.17 -12.12
N ILE A 459 -10.03 -22.17 -11.37
CA ILE A 459 -9.59 -21.97 -9.98
C ILE A 459 -8.39 -21.02 -9.94
N SER A 460 -7.43 -21.18 -10.87
CA SER A 460 -6.24 -20.32 -10.96
C SER A 460 -6.57 -18.86 -11.32
N LEU A 461 -7.57 -18.67 -12.20
CA LEU A 461 -8.10 -17.37 -12.59
C LEU A 461 -8.78 -16.68 -11.38
N VAL A 462 -9.63 -17.39 -10.63
CA VAL A 462 -10.28 -16.87 -9.42
C VAL A 462 -9.25 -16.42 -8.38
N VAL A 463 -8.21 -17.24 -8.12
CA VAL A 463 -7.13 -16.84 -7.20
C VAL A 463 -6.38 -15.61 -7.71
N SER A 464 -6.10 -15.51 -9.01
CA SER A 464 -5.48 -14.32 -9.61
C SER A 464 -6.35 -13.07 -9.44
N VAL A 465 -7.66 -13.15 -9.72
CA VAL A 465 -8.63 -12.05 -9.53
C VAL A 465 -8.64 -11.56 -8.08
N VAL A 466 -8.66 -12.46 -7.09
CA VAL A 466 -8.62 -12.09 -5.67
C VAL A 466 -7.31 -11.39 -5.32
N CYS A 467 -6.17 -11.93 -5.74
CA CYS A 467 -4.85 -11.33 -5.47
C CYS A 467 -4.72 -9.95 -6.14
N LEU A 468 -5.12 -9.83 -7.41
CA LEU A 468 -5.10 -8.58 -8.17
C LEU A 468 -6.07 -7.52 -7.63
N SER A 469 -7.16 -7.93 -6.97
CA SER A 469 -8.03 -6.99 -6.24
C SER A 469 -7.32 -6.43 -5.00
N GLY A 470 -6.52 -7.24 -4.31
CA GLY A 470 -5.61 -6.78 -3.25
C GLY A 470 -4.51 -5.86 -3.77
N VAL A 471 -3.90 -6.17 -4.93
CA VAL A 471 -2.94 -5.28 -5.62
C VAL A 471 -3.60 -3.94 -5.96
N ALA A 472 -4.81 -3.93 -6.52
CA ALA A 472 -5.56 -2.72 -6.82
C ALA A 472 -5.79 -1.83 -5.59
N ALA A 473 -6.21 -2.45 -4.48
CA ALA A 473 -6.41 -1.74 -3.22
C ALA A 473 -5.10 -1.18 -2.65
N LEU A 474 -3.96 -1.88 -2.80
CA LEU A 474 -2.68 -1.41 -2.26
C LEU A 474 -2.11 -0.28 -3.11
N TRP A 475 -2.32 -0.36 -4.43
CA TRP A 475 -1.98 0.69 -5.39
C TRP A 475 -2.83 1.95 -5.15
N ALA A 476 -4.14 1.79 -4.93
CA ALA A 476 -5.03 2.90 -4.55
C ALA A 476 -4.61 3.53 -3.21
N PHE A 477 -4.33 2.70 -2.19
CA PHE A 477 -3.89 3.15 -0.86
C PHE A 477 -2.62 4.01 -0.93
N PHE A 478 -1.58 3.53 -1.62
CA PHE A 478 -0.30 4.24 -1.70
C PHE A 478 -0.40 5.59 -2.44
N ILE A 479 -1.33 5.76 -3.39
CA ILE A 479 -1.48 6.99 -4.21
C ILE A 479 -2.51 7.98 -3.62
N ALA A 480 -3.54 7.50 -2.93
CA ALA A 480 -4.61 8.35 -2.42
C ALA A 480 -4.12 9.32 -1.34
N ARG A 481 -4.61 10.57 -1.36
CA ARG A 481 -4.36 11.56 -0.29
C ARG A 481 -5.30 11.38 0.91
N ASP A 482 -6.49 10.83 0.69
CA ASP A 482 -7.56 10.68 1.68
C ASP A 482 -8.53 9.53 1.28
N VAL A 483 -9.58 9.30 2.09
CA VAL A 483 -10.58 8.24 1.89
C VAL A 483 -11.44 8.45 0.64
N GLY A 484 -11.79 9.70 0.31
CA GLY A 484 -12.53 10.04 -0.90
C GLY A 484 -11.68 9.82 -2.14
N ALA A 485 -10.43 10.28 -2.13
CA ALA A 485 -9.45 10.00 -3.18
C ALA A 485 -9.22 8.49 -3.38
N PHE A 486 -9.16 7.71 -2.30
CA PHE A 486 -9.06 6.25 -2.36
C PHE A 486 -10.26 5.61 -3.08
N GLN A 487 -11.49 5.97 -2.70
CA GLN A 487 -12.70 5.48 -3.36
C GLN A 487 -12.78 5.93 -4.84
N ALA A 488 -12.38 7.17 -5.12
CA ALA A 488 -12.38 7.77 -6.46
C ALA A 488 -11.27 7.26 -7.41
N LEU A 489 -10.27 6.54 -6.89
CA LEU A 489 -9.29 5.75 -7.65
C LEU A 489 -9.67 4.27 -7.76
N LEU A 490 -10.20 3.69 -6.68
CA LEU A 490 -10.51 2.26 -6.62
C LEU A 490 -11.75 1.91 -7.45
N VAL A 491 -12.82 2.69 -7.32
CA VAL A 491 -14.13 2.43 -7.94
C VAL A 491 -14.53 3.55 -8.91
N GLY A 492 -14.11 4.79 -8.65
CA GLY A 492 -14.20 5.89 -9.62
C GLY A 492 -13.10 5.81 -10.68
N GLY A 493 -13.35 6.37 -11.87
CA GLY A 493 -12.36 6.38 -12.96
C GLY A 493 -12.99 6.50 -14.35
N THR A 494 -12.16 6.75 -15.36
CA THR A 494 -12.36 6.03 -16.64
C THR A 494 -11.82 4.60 -16.50
N ASN A 495 -10.73 4.45 -15.74
CA ASN A 495 -10.00 3.21 -15.53
C ASN A 495 -9.93 2.91 -14.02
N PRO A 496 -11.04 2.55 -13.36
CA PRO A 496 -11.06 2.28 -11.91
C PRO A 496 -10.19 1.07 -11.56
N LEU A 497 -9.34 1.21 -10.54
CA LEU A 497 -8.28 0.22 -10.27
C LEU A 497 -8.82 -1.17 -9.92
N LEU A 498 -9.99 -1.25 -9.28
CA LEU A 498 -10.68 -2.51 -8.94
C LEU A 498 -11.20 -3.29 -10.15
N LEU A 499 -11.26 -2.67 -11.34
CA LEU A 499 -11.50 -3.39 -12.60
C LEU A 499 -10.21 -3.54 -13.41
N PHE A 500 -9.35 -2.51 -13.42
CA PHE A 500 -8.11 -2.49 -14.20
C PHE A 500 -7.15 -3.63 -13.85
N TYR A 501 -6.77 -3.80 -12.58
CA TYR A 501 -5.84 -4.87 -12.22
C TYR A 501 -6.50 -6.26 -12.26
N PRO A 502 -7.72 -6.50 -11.73
CA PRO A 502 -8.35 -7.81 -11.85
C PRO A 502 -8.62 -8.27 -13.29
N SER A 503 -8.80 -7.37 -14.26
CA SER A 503 -8.87 -7.77 -15.67
C SER A 503 -7.54 -8.26 -16.26
N MET A 504 -6.39 -7.99 -15.61
CA MET A 504 -5.11 -8.63 -15.96
C MET A 504 -5.10 -10.14 -15.65
N ALA A 505 -6.05 -10.64 -14.84
CA ALA A 505 -6.17 -12.07 -14.56
C ALA A 505 -6.42 -12.90 -15.84
N LEU A 506 -6.95 -12.28 -16.91
CA LEU A 506 -7.10 -12.92 -18.22
C LEU A 506 -5.76 -13.39 -18.82
N ILE A 507 -4.64 -12.76 -18.46
CA ILE A 507 -3.28 -13.16 -18.87
C ILE A 507 -2.92 -14.55 -18.31
N THR A 508 -3.53 -14.96 -17.19
CA THR A 508 -3.28 -16.28 -16.57
C THR A 508 -3.87 -17.44 -17.39
N VAL A 509 -4.89 -17.18 -18.22
CA VAL A 509 -5.57 -18.21 -19.03
C VAL A 509 -4.60 -18.87 -20.05
N PRO A 510 -3.95 -18.13 -20.97
CA PRO A 510 -2.98 -18.72 -21.88
C PRO A 510 -1.74 -19.27 -21.14
N LEU A 511 -1.29 -18.58 -20.09
CA LEU A 511 -0.14 -19.00 -19.27
C LEU A 511 -0.35 -20.38 -18.65
N VAL A 512 -1.43 -20.57 -17.87
CA VAL A 512 -1.72 -21.84 -17.19
C VAL A 512 -2.03 -22.93 -18.22
N TRP A 513 -2.83 -22.65 -19.24
CA TRP A 513 -3.17 -23.63 -20.27
C TRP A 513 -1.93 -24.17 -21.01
N LEU A 514 -1.00 -23.29 -21.42
CA LEU A 514 0.17 -23.68 -22.20
C LEU A 514 1.30 -24.26 -21.33
N THR A 515 1.50 -23.80 -20.09
CA THR A 515 2.45 -24.43 -19.15
C THR A 515 2.02 -25.84 -18.75
N LEU A 516 0.71 -26.09 -18.58
CA LEU A 516 0.17 -27.44 -18.37
C LEU A 516 0.44 -28.33 -19.59
N ILE A 517 0.14 -27.88 -20.81
CA ILE A 517 0.40 -28.66 -22.03
C ILE A 517 1.90 -28.93 -22.20
N ALA A 518 2.74 -27.89 -22.09
CA ALA A 518 4.19 -27.98 -22.20
C ALA A 518 4.78 -28.99 -21.20
N THR A 519 4.28 -29.04 -19.97
CA THR A 519 4.73 -30.01 -18.96
C THR A 519 4.34 -31.45 -19.33
N ASN A 520 3.10 -31.70 -19.77
CA ASN A 520 2.70 -33.03 -20.26
C ASN A 520 3.54 -33.45 -21.50
N VAL A 521 3.98 -32.50 -22.33
CA VAL A 521 4.85 -32.75 -23.50
C VAL A 521 6.30 -33.06 -23.10
N ARG A 522 6.83 -32.37 -22.07
CA ARG A 522 8.16 -32.63 -21.48
C ARG A 522 8.27 -34.02 -20.85
N VAL A 523 7.23 -34.48 -20.14
CA VAL A 523 7.15 -35.87 -19.61
C VAL A 523 7.41 -36.91 -20.70
N TYR A 524 6.91 -36.70 -21.93
CA TYR A 524 7.14 -37.58 -23.08
C TYR A 524 8.41 -37.24 -23.89
N ARG A 525 9.40 -36.56 -23.28
CA ARG A 525 10.70 -36.16 -23.86
C ARG A 525 10.62 -35.36 -25.17
N ARG A 526 9.51 -34.66 -25.43
CA ARG A 526 9.34 -33.80 -26.62
C ARG A 526 9.70 -32.33 -26.31
N PRO A 527 10.23 -31.56 -27.29
CA PRO A 527 10.60 -30.17 -27.07
C PRO A 527 9.36 -29.28 -26.84
N ALA A 528 9.32 -28.57 -25.71
CA ALA A 528 8.23 -27.66 -25.34
C ALA A 528 8.34 -26.26 -25.96
N VAL A 529 9.43 -25.96 -26.69
CA VAL A 529 9.77 -24.60 -27.17
C VAL A 529 8.62 -23.93 -27.93
N PHE A 530 7.89 -24.67 -28.77
CA PHE A 530 6.72 -24.15 -29.49
C PHE A 530 5.62 -23.62 -28.53
N TYR A 531 5.29 -24.37 -27.48
CA TYR A 531 4.31 -23.95 -26.48
C TYR A 531 4.81 -22.77 -25.65
N GLY A 532 6.13 -22.66 -25.43
CA GLY A 532 6.74 -21.48 -24.81
C GLY A 532 6.64 -20.22 -25.65
N ILE A 533 6.96 -20.31 -26.95
CA ILE A 533 6.81 -19.19 -27.90
C ILE A 533 5.33 -18.79 -28.01
N ALA A 534 4.43 -19.77 -28.13
CA ALA A 534 2.99 -19.50 -28.13
C ALA A 534 2.52 -18.84 -26.82
N SER A 535 3.03 -19.27 -25.66
CA SER A 535 2.69 -18.67 -24.36
C SER A 535 3.22 -17.24 -24.22
N ALA A 536 4.44 -16.97 -24.69
CA ALA A 536 5.01 -15.64 -24.70
C ALA A 536 4.21 -14.69 -25.60
N LEU A 537 3.89 -15.12 -26.83
CA LEU A 537 3.11 -14.33 -27.78
C LEU A 537 1.68 -14.08 -27.29
N LEU A 538 1.01 -15.08 -26.69
CA LEU A 538 -0.35 -14.92 -26.17
C LEU A 538 -0.39 -14.09 -24.88
N VAL A 539 0.63 -14.14 -24.03
CA VAL A 539 0.77 -13.23 -22.89
C VAL A 539 1.02 -11.79 -23.36
N ALA A 540 1.91 -11.58 -24.34
CA ALA A 540 2.13 -10.27 -24.95
C ALA A 540 0.86 -9.71 -25.62
N ALA A 541 0.12 -10.54 -26.35
CA ALA A 541 -1.15 -10.16 -26.98
C ALA A 541 -2.25 -9.88 -25.97
N SER A 542 -2.27 -10.58 -24.83
CA SER A 542 -3.21 -10.33 -23.73
C SER A 542 -2.91 -9.00 -23.03
N GLN A 543 -1.64 -8.69 -22.76
CA GLN A 543 -1.21 -7.39 -22.23
C GLN A 543 -1.52 -6.26 -23.22
N ALA A 544 -1.23 -6.45 -24.51
CA ALA A 544 -1.58 -5.48 -25.55
C ALA A 544 -3.11 -5.25 -25.64
N SER A 545 -3.91 -6.30 -25.50
CA SER A 545 -5.38 -6.23 -25.56
C SER A 545 -5.98 -5.59 -24.30
N HIS A 546 -5.41 -5.86 -23.13
CA HIS A 546 -5.75 -5.20 -21.86
C HIS A 546 -5.50 -3.69 -21.94
N LEU A 547 -4.30 -3.30 -22.39
CA LEU A 547 -3.96 -1.89 -22.60
C LEU A 547 -4.80 -1.25 -23.71
N ALA A 548 -5.08 -1.95 -24.81
CA ALA A 548 -5.94 -1.44 -25.89
C ALA A 548 -7.37 -1.19 -25.40
N PHE A 549 -7.92 -2.06 -24.55
CA PHE A 549 -9.23 -1.87 -23.93
C PHE A 549 -9.25 -0.64 -23.01
N TRP A 550 -8.31 -0.55 -22.06
CA TRP A 550 -8.28 0.52 -21.06
C TRP A 550 -7.78 1.89 -21.57
N TYR A 551 -7.01 1.94 -22.65
CA TYR A 551 -6.57 3.18 -23.31
C TYR A 551 -7.32 3.47 -24.63
N GLY A 552 -8.40 2.73 -24.92
CA GLY A 552 -9.26 2.94 -26.08
C GLY A 552 -8.58 2.79 -27.44
N GLY A 553 -7.51 1.98 -27.52
CA GLY A 553 -6.75 1.68 -28.73
C GLY A 553 -6.01 2.86 -29.36
N ARG A 554 -5.87 3.99 -28.67
CA ARG A 554 -5.25 5.20 -29.21
C ARG A 554 -3.72 5.13 -29.11
N PRO A 555 -2.96 5.50 -30.17
CA PRO A 555 -1.51 5.62 -30.08
C PRO A 555 -1.10 6.74 -29.12
N CYS A 556 0.13 6.64 -28.61
CA CYS A 556 0.76 7.64 -27.73
C CYS A 556 1.11 8.93 -28.50
N THR A 557 1.44 8.80 -29.79
CA THR A 557 1.77 9.89 -30.71
C THR A 557 0.72 10.07 -31.80
N ALA A 558 0.52 11.31 -32.26
CA ALA A 558 -0.41 11.62 -33.35
C ALA A 558 0.08 11.18 -34.76
N TYR A 559 1.32 10.68 -34.86
CA TYR A 559 1.94 10.27 -36.13
C TYR A 559 2.01 8.75 -36.31
N ALA A 560 1.71 7.96 -35.27
CA ALA A 560 1.72 6.51 -35.35
C ALA A 560 0.44 5.97 -36.03
N ALA A 561 0.61 5.10 -37.01
CA ALA A 561 -0.49 4.55 -37.80
C ALA A 561 -1.38 3.54 -37.04
N ALA A 562 -0.91 2.99 -35.91
CA ALA A 562 -1.65 2.02 -35.11
C ALA A 562 -1.16 1.99 -33.65
N PHE A 563 -1.98 1.44 -32.75
CA PHE A 563 -1.65 1.21 -31.35
C PHE A 563 -0.32 0.43 -31.18
N LEU A 564 0.50 0.83 -30.21
CA LEU A 564 1.82 0.27 -29.89
C LEU A 564 2.90 0.33 -30.99
N THR A 565 2.63 0.86 -32.20
CA THR A 565 3.71 1.02 -33.21
C THR A 565 4.72 2.11 -32.84
N ASP A 566 4.39 2.94 -31.84
CA ASP A 566 5.24 3.95 -31.21
C ASP A 566 5.86 3.52 -29.86
N LEU A 567 5.81 2.23 -29.49
CA LEU A 567 6.33 1.73 -28.20
C LEU A 567 7.81 2.06 -27.94
N LEU A 568 8.62 2.26 -28.99
CA LEU A 568 10.05 2.62 -28.90
C LEU A 568 10.34 4.09 -29.21
N VAL A 569 9.30 4.95 -29.27
CA VAL A 569 9.44 6.41 -29.41
C VAL A 569 9.58 7.05 -28.03
N ASP A 570 10.35 8.15 -27.94
CA ASP A 570 10.62 8.88 -26.70
C ASP A 570 9.36 9.14 -25.86
N GLY A 571 9.40 8.77 -24.58
CA GLY A 571 8.29 8.87 -23.63
C GLY A 571 7.21 7.79 -23.77
N CYS A 572 6.97 7.25 -24.97
CA CYS A 572 5.91 6.25 -25.19
C CYS A 572 6.23 4.89 -24.57
N PHE A 573 7.50 4.49 -24.51
CA PHE A 573 7.93 3.32 -23.74
C PHE A 573 7.48 3.39 -22.26
N VAL A 574 7.62 4.57 -21.64
CA VAL A 574 7.21 4.80 -20.24
C VAL A 574 5.68 4.79 -20.14
N TYR A 575 4.99 5.47 -21.07
CA TYR A 575 3.52 5.57 -21.10
C TYR A 575 2.79 4.21 -21.14
N TYR A 576 3.28 3.25 -21.93
CA TYR A 576 2.69 1.92 -22.02
C TYR A 576 3.20 0.92 -20.97
N GLY A 577 4.08 1.31 -20.04
CA GLY A 577 4.74 0.38 -19.12
C GLY A 577 5.66 -0.62 -19.84
N GLY A 578 6.42 -0.16 -20.83
CA GLY A 578 7.09 -0.97 -21.86
C GLY A 578 7.95 -2.14 -21.37
N LEU A 579 8.50 -2.06 -20.15
CA LEU A 579 9.24 -3.16 -19.51
C LEU A 579 8.39 -4.44 -19.34
N ASP A 580 7.09 -4.30 -19.11
CA ASP A 580 6.15 -5.42 -18.94
C ASP A 580 6.10 -6.30 -20.20
N PHE A 581 6.20 -5.69 -21.39
CA PHE A 581 6.23 -6.40 -22.68
C PHE A 581 7.50 -7.25 -22.90
N PHE A 582 8.54 -7.08 -22.08
CA PHE A 582 9.72 -7.94 -22.07
C PHE A 582 9.66 -8.94 -20.90
N VAL A 583 9.30 -8.47 -19.71
CA VAL A 583 9.27 -9.28 -18.49
C VAL A 583 8.16 -10.33 -18.54
N MET A 584 6.91 -9.96 -18.86
CA MET A 584 5.78 -10.89 -18.83
C MET A 584 5.91 -12.03 -19.87
N PRO A 585 6.28 -11.78 -21.15
CA PRO A 585 6.49 -12.86 -22.11
C PRO A 585 7.71 -13.73 -21.81
N LEU A 586 8.78 -13.16 -21.22
CA LEU A 586 9.94 -13.93 -20.77
C LEU A 586 9.58 -14.86 -19.62
N LEU A 587 8.84 -14.40 -18.61
CA LEU A 587 8.34 -15.24 -17.52
C LEU A 587 7.44 -16.38 -18.05
N ALA A 588 6.56 -16.08 -19.01
CA ALA A 588 5.71 -17.08 -19.65
C ALA A 588 6.51 -18.14 -20.43
N PHE A 589 7.51 -17.71 -21.22
CA PHE A 589 8.42 -18.61 -21.93
C PHE A 589 9.21 -19.51 -20.97
N LEU A 590 9.81 -18.92 -19.93
CA LEU A 590 10.61 -19.66 -18.94
C LEU A 590 9.74 -20.66 -18.17
N ALA A 591 8.52 -20.29 -17.76
CA ALA A 591 7.56 -21.19 -17.11
C ALA A 591 7.17 -22.39 -17.98
N ALA A 592 7.03 -22.21 -19.29
CA ALA A 592 6.62 -23.27 -20.21
C ALA A 592 7.79 -24.14 -20.71
N VAL A 593 9.00 -23.59 -20.84
CA VAL A 593 10.14 -24.28 -21.46
C VAL A 593 11.18 -24.72 -20.43
N VAL A 594 11.59 -23.81 -19.54
CA VAL A 594 12.78 -23.98 -18.69
C VAL A 594 12.44 -24.53 -17.30
N PHE A 595 11.33 -24.09 -16.71
CA PHE A 595 10.94 -24.47 -15.35
C PHE A 595 9.87 -25.57 -15.35
N GLY A 596 9.96 -26.53 -14.43
CA GLY A 596 9.05 -27.68 -14.32
C GLY A 596 9.34 -28.82 -15.30
N ASP A 597 10.46 -29.52 -15.09
CA ASP A 597 10.82 -30.75 -15.82
C ASP A 597 10.98 -31.88 -14.78
N PRO A 598 10.39 -33.08 -14.96
CA PRO A 598 10.39 -34.16 -13.95
C PRO A 598 11.74 -34.91 -13.87
N ARG A 599 12.85 -34.19 -13.95
CA ARG A 599 14.21 -34.71 -13.78
C ARG A 599 14.72 -34.39 -12.38
N PRO A 600 15.46 -35.31 -11.73
CA PRO A 600 15.96 -35.10 -10.37
C PRO A 600 16.99 -33.96 -10.32
N ALA A 601 17.15 -33.40 -9.10
CA ALA A 601 18.02 -32.25 -8.83
C ALA A 601 19.52 -32.47 -9.13
N SER A 602 19.93 -33.74 -9.33
CA SER A 602 21.31 -34.21 -9.48
C SER A 602 22.12 -33.61 -10.63
N PHE A 603 21.46 -32.97 -11.60
CA PHE A 603 22.15 -32.28 -12.71
C PHE A 603 22.37 -30.77 -12.48
N ALA A 604 21.61 -30.13 -11.58
CA ALA A 604 21.70 -28.67 -11.37
C ALA A 604 22.98 -28.28 -10.61
N LEU A 605 23.29 -28.99 -9.53
CA LEU A 605 24.41 -28.65 -8.64
C LEU A 605 25.79 -28.93 -9.24
N ARG A 606 25.88 -29.71 -10.32
CA ARG A 606 27.16 -30.00 -11.01
C ARG A 606 27.78 -28.76 -11.69
N ARG A 607 27.00 -27.70 -11.94
CA ARG A 607 27.50 -26.38 -12.38
C ARG A 607 27.88 -25.44 -11.23
N LEU A 608 27.29 -25.61 -10.04
CA LEU A 608 27.48 -24.70 -8.90
C LEU A 608 28.71 -25.02 -8.04
N ARG A 609 29.38 -26.15 -8.25
CA ARG A 609 30.64 -26.51 -7.56
C ARG A 609 31.88 -25.68 -7.97
N LEU A 610 31.74 -24.65 -8.82
CA LEU A 610 32.85 -23.82 -9.30
C LEU A 610 32.97 -22.44 -8.64
N THR A 611 32.12 -22.08 -7.68
CA THR A 611 32.25 -20.83 -6.90
C THR A 611 32.02 -21.09 -5.41
N GLN A 612 33.01 -20.76 -4.59
CA GLN A 612 32.93 -20.79 -3.12
C GLN A 612 33.14 -19.37 -2.53
N PRO A 613 32.77 -19.12 -1.25
CA PRO A 613 32.26 -17.80 -0.84
C PRO A 613 33.00 -17.12 0.33
N GLY A 614 32.60 -15.88 0.65
CA GLY A 614 32.88 -15.16 1.89
C GLY A 614 32.32 -13.73 1.87
N LEU A 615 32.15 -13.01 2.99
CA LEU A 615 32.10 -13.46 4.39
C LEU A 615 31.30 -12.46 5.28
N VAL A 616 30.55 -13.02 6.23
CA VAL A 616 29.66 -12.49 7.29
C VAL A 616 29.93 -11.08 7.92
N SER A 617 28.84 -10.28 8.00
CA SER A 617 28.30 -9.39 9.08
C SER A 617 29.17 -8.75 10.20
N THR A 618 28.83 -7.51 10.63
CA THR A 618 29.03 -6.99 12.02
C THR A 618 28.20 -5.71 12.35
N ILE A 619 28.14 -5.32 13.65
CA ILE A 619 27.42 -4.16 14.26
C ILE A 619 28.11 -3.82 15.63
N VAL A 620 27.71 -2.94 16.60
CA VAL A 620 26.38 -2.49 17.10
C VAL A 620 26.47 -1.31 18.14
N ILE A 621 25.43 -0.44 18.25
CA ILE A 621 25.00 0.43 19.41
C ILE A 621 25.84 1.66 19.89
N VAL A 622 25.11 2.69 20.45
CA VAL A 622 25.41 3.68 21.56
C VAL A 622 24.68 5.04 21.26
N ALA A 623 23.85 5.76 22.06
CA ALA A 623 23.36 5.79 23.47
C ALA A 623 24.14 6.77 24.44
N ILE A 624 23.61 7.53 25.44
CA ILE A 624 22.29 7.83 26.09
C ILE A 624 22.31 9.33 26.59
N GLY A 625 21.19 9.99 26.99
CA GLY A 625 21.19 11.31 27.67
C GLY A 625 19.88 11.73 28.41
N LEU A 626 19.98 12.51 29.51
CA LEU A 626 18.93 12.86 30.53
C LEU A 626 19.30 14.16 31.32
N ALA A 627 18.50 14.88 32.15
CA ALA A 627 17.04 15.12 32.32
C ALA A 627 16.77 16.14 33.51
N SER A 628 15.48 16.44 33.84
CA SER A 628 14.93 17.09 35.09
C SER A 628 14.82 18.65 35.22
N VAL A 629 13.82 19.16 35.98
CA VAL A 629 13.35 20.59 36.07
C VAL A 629 12.55 20.91 37.38
N PRO A 630 12.76 22.06 38.09
CA PRO A 630 11.78 22.56 39.11
C PRO A 630 11.65 24.10 39.43
N LEU A 631 10.40 24.57 39.66
CA LEU A 631 9.86 25.52 40.71
C LEU A 631 10.08 27.07 40.79
N GLY A 632 9.00 27.80 41.16
CA GLY A 632 8.96 29.19 41.69
C GLY A 632 7.55 29.86 41.71
N SER A 633 7.16 30.60 42.78
CA SER A 633 5.85 31.35 43.01
C SER A 633 5.81 31.97 44.45
N PRO A 634 4.77 32.68 45.00
CA PRO A 634 3.54 33.38 44.47
C PRO A 634 3.34 34.84 45.04
N SER A 635 2.23 35.57 44.72
CA SER A 635 1.51 36.59 45.59
C SER A 635 0.28 37.27 44.91
N ALA A 636 -0.59 37.99 45.65
CA ALA A 636 -1.91 38.51 45.19
C ALA A 636 -2.39 39.82 45.89
N LEU A 637 -3.42 40.52 45.36
CA LEU A 637 -4.45 41.31 46.08
C LEU A 637 -5.59 41.84 45.15
N ALA A 638 -6.64 42.46 45.72
CA ALA A 638 -7.88 42.94 45.06
C ALA A 638 -7.95 44.52 45.01
N GLN A 639 -9.01 45.27 44.66
CA GLN A 639 -10.48 45.04 44.57
C GLN A 639 -11.21 46.22 43.84
N VAL A 640 -12.48 46.04 43.43
CA VAL A 640 -13.50 47.06 43.04
C VAL A 640 -13.27 47.88 41.75
N GLY A 641 -14.36 48.15 40.99
CA GLY A 641 -14.40 49.08 39.85
C GLY A 641 -15.78 49.77 39.69
N PRO A 642 -15.92 50.83 38.85
CA PRO A 642 -17.22 51.47 38.57
C PRO A 642 -17.54 51.78 37.09
N SER A 643 -18.84 51.72 36.74
CA SER A 643 -19.55 52.43 35.64
C SER A 643 -19.03 52.33 34.19
N LYS A 644 -19.95 52.02 33.26
CA LYS A 644 -19.63 51.59 31.89
C LYS A 644 -19.35 52.74 30.90
N ALA A 645 -18.47 52.51 29.92
CA ALA A 645 -18.09 53.48 28.87
C ALA A 645 -18.38 52.96 27.44
N GLU A 646 -18.43 53.82 26.43
CA GLU A 646 -18.75 53.38 25.05
C GLU A 646 -17.51 52.86 24.28
N VAL A 647 -17.70 51.87 23.40
CA VAL A 647 -16.68 51.21 22.57
C VAL A 647 -17.20 51.01 21.15
N LYS A 648 -16.42 51.45 20.15
CA LYS A 648 -16.72 51.24 18.73
C LYS A 648 -16.09 49.95 18.21
N VAL A 649 -16.89 49.11 17.56
CA VAL A 649 -16.49 47.78 17.08
C VAL A 649 -16.72 47.65 15.57
N GLY A 650 -15.64 47.40 14.84
CA GLY A 650 -15.64 47.19 13.39
C GLY A 650 -15.91 45.74 13.00
N PHE A 651 -16.90 45.50 12.15
CA PHE A 651 -17.25 44.17 11.62
C PHE A 651 -17.19 44.13 10.08
N ARG A 652 -16.69 43.01 9.50
CA ARG A 652 -16.85 42.73 8.07
C ARG A 652 -18.23 42.19 7.76
N ALA A 653 -18.75 42.54 6.58
CA ALA A 653 -20.10 42.18 6.14
C ALA A 653 -20.17 40.90 5.28
N ASP A 654 -19.03 40.35 4.87
CA ASP A 654 -18.92 39.46 3.70
C ASP A 654 -18.05 38.21 3.93
N VAL A 655 -17.77 37.82 5.18
CA VAL A 655 -16.89 36.69 5.52
C VAL A 655 -17.64 35.61 6.32
N GLU A 656 -18.57 34.93 5.65
CA GLU A 656 -19.20 33.71 6.18
C GLU A 656 -18.13 32.64 6.43
N PRO A 657 -18.12 31.92 7.57
CA PRO A 657 -19.06 31.99 8.69
C PRO A 657 -18.54 32.80 9.90
N PHE A 658 -17.54 33.67 9.73
CA PHE A 658 -16.86 34.38 10.82
C PHE A 658 -17.49 35.75 11.17
N SER A 659 -17.74 36.58 10.16
CA SER A 659 -18.41 37.88 10.29
C SER A 659 -19.09 38.23 8.97
N TYR A 660 -20.43 38.27 8.99
CA TYR A 660 -21.25 38.61 7.82
C TYR A 660 -22.53 39.32 8.26
N MET A 661 -23.07 40.17 7.39
CA MET A 661 -24.23 41.01 7.70
C MET A 661 -25.54 40.32 7.30
N VAL A 662 -26.49 40.20 8.22
CA VAL A 662 -27.78 39.53 8.00
C VAL A 662 -28.93 40.51 8.21
N SER A 663 -29.85 40.58 7.24
CA SER A 663 -31.12 41.28 7.43
C SER A 663 -32.01 40.49 8.39
N ALA A 664 -32.51 41.16 9.44
CA ALA A 664 -33.25 40.53 10.55
C ALA A 664 -34.37 39.57 10.06
N ASP A 665 -35.17 40.03 9.10
CA ASP A 665 -36.33 39.30 8.53
C ASP A 665 -36.12 38.90 7.06
N GLY A 666 -34.88 38.61 6.66
CA GLY A 666 -34.56 38.18 5.28
C GLY A 666 -34.90 39.21 4.20
N GLY A 667 -34.90 40.51 4.55
CA GLY A 667 -35.15 41.61 3.61
C GLY A 667 -36.62 42.04 3.46
N THR A 668 -37.54 41.57 4.30
CA THR A 668 -39.00 41.77 4.09
C THR A 668 -39.64 42.93 4.86
N GLN A 669 -38.99 43.51 5.87
CA GLN A 669 -39.47 44.73 6.56
C GLN A 669 -38.38 45.81 6.65
N ALA A 670 -38.81 47.07 6.56
CA ALA A 670 -37.94 48.25 6.66
C ALA A 670 -38.18 48.94 8.01
N GLY A 671 -37.38 48.58 9.02
CA GLY A 671 -37.45 49.16 10.37
C GLY A 671 -36.23 48.82 11.23
N ASP A 672 -35.90 47.54 11.32
CA ASP A 672 -34.84 47.06 12.20
C ASP A 672 -33.43 47.16 11.57
N ARG A 673 -32.43 47.34 12.44
CA ARG A 673 -31.02 47.43 12.04
C ARG A 673 -30.50 46.05 11.57
N PRO A 674 -29.66 46.00 10.53
CA PRO A 674 -29.02 44.73 10.12
C PRO A 674 -28.10 44.24 11.23
N LEU A 675 -28.10 42.93 11.49
CA LEU A 675 -27.30 42.32 12.55
C LEU A 675 -26.10 41.62 11.95
N TYR A 676 -24.90 41.85 12.49
CA TYR A 676 -23.75 40.99 12.20
C TYR A 676 -23.92 39.61 12.84
N ARG A 677 -23.58 38.54 12.12
CA ARG A 677 -23.56 37.16 12.60
C ARG A 677 -22.27 36.46 12.18
N GLY A 678 -22.00 35.33 12.81
CA GLY A 678 -20.82 34.51 12.56
C GLY A 678 -19.98 34.31 13.82
N PHE A 679 -19.06 33.36 13.79
CA PHE A 679 -18.33 32.92 14.99
C PHE A 679 -17.55 34.05 15.69
N ILE A 680 -16.89 34.94 14.93
CA ILE A 680 -16.13 36.06 15.50
C ILE A 680 -17.05 37.22 15.88
N ALA A 681 -18.13 37.46 15.12
CA ALA A 681 -19.14 38.45 15.48
C ALA A 681 -19.81 38.10 16.83
N ASP A 682 -20.32 36.88 16.97
CA ASP A 682 -20.90 36.33 18.20
C ASP A 682 -19.92 36.38 19.39
N LEU A 683 -18.64 36.05 19.16
CA LEU A 683 -17.61 36.15 20.19
C LEU A 683 -17.41 37.60 20.64
N CYS A 684 -17.38 38.56 19.73
CA CYS A 684 -17.25 39.97 20.08
C CYS A 684 -18.47 40.51 20.84
N TYR A 685 -19.69 40.17 20.44
CA TYR A 685 -20.88 40.50 21.24
C TYR A 685 -20.78 39.89 22.65
N TRP A 686 -20.36 38.63 22.77
CA TRP A 686 -20.21 37.94 24.06
C TRP A 686 -19.10 38.52 24.95
N ILE A 687 -18.00 39.01 24.36
CA ILE A 687 -16.90 39.68 25.09
C ILE A 687 -17.43 40.92 25.83
N PHE A 688 -18.22 41.76 25.13
CA PHE A 688 -18.75 43.00 25.68
C PHE A 688 -20.08 42.84 26.43
N ASP A 689 -20.83 41.75 26.21
CA ASP A 689 -22.01 41.41 27.01
C ASP A 689 -21.65 41.32 28.50
N GLY A 690 -22.52 41.84 29.36
CA GLY A 690 -22.33 41.98 30.80
C GLY A 690 -21.17 42.91 31.26
N GLY A 691 -20.13 43.13 30.45
CA GLY A 691 -18.89 43.84 30.80
C GLY A 691 -19.02 45.37 30.86
N ASP A 692 -17.98 46.07 31.31
CA ASP A 692 -18.02 47.51 31.64
C ASP A 692 -18.02 48.47 30.43
N TYR A 693 -18.59 48.06 29.30
CA TYR A 693 -18.72 48.90 28.12
C TYR A 693 -20.06 48.72 27.38
N SER A 694 -20.46 49.72 26.59
CA SER A 694 -21.56 49.64 25.62
C SER A 694 -21.01 49.63 24.19
N LEU A 695 -21.59 48.77 23.33
CA LEU A 695 -21.07 48.49 21.99
C LEU A 695 -21.72 49.38 20.93
N VAL A 696 -20.90 49.98 20.07
CA VAL A 696 -21.31 50.77 18.90
C VAL A 696 -20.76 50.11 17.63
N GLU A 697 -21.64 49.57 16.79
CA GLU A 697 -21.27 48.83 15.58
C GLU A 697 -20.76 49.75 14.46
N THR A 698 -19.82 49.28 13.64
CA THR A 698 -19.28 50.00 12.48
C THR A 698 -18.85 49.03 11.38
N THR A 699 -19.12 49.37 10.12
CA THR A 699 -18.75 48.51 8.97
C THR A 699 -17.31 48.75 8.51
N VAL A 700 -16.59 47.66 8.25
CA VAL A 700 -15.24 47.66 7.64
C VAL A 700 -15.15 46.72 6.44
N THR A 701 -14.12 46.93 5.62
CA THR A 701 -13.76 46.15 4.43
C THR A 701 -12.31 45.67 4.54
N GLU A 702 -11.87 44.79 3.64
CA GLU A 702 -10.47 44.30 3.62
C GLU A 702 -9.44 45.43 3.46
N ASP A 703 -9.73 46.42 2.61
CA ASP A 703 -8.80 47.51 2.28
C ASP A 703 -8.72 48.60 3.37
N ASP A 704 -9.78 48.85 4.16
CA ASP A 704 -9.85 50.01 5.09
C ASP A 704 -9.80 49.64 6.59
N ARG A 705 -9.95 48.35 6.96
CA ARG A 705 -10.01 47.88 8.35
C ARG A 705 -8.82 48.32 9.22
N PHE A 706 -7.60 48.27 8.68
CA PHE A 706 -6.39 48.64 9.43
C PHE A 706 -6.14 50.14 9.49
N GLU A 707 -6.70 50.93 8.58
CA GLU A 707 -6.63 52.40 8.63
C GLU A 707 -7.61 52.92 9.68
N LYS A 708 -8.87 52.46 9.67
CA LYS A 708 -9.91 52.81 10.67
C LYS A 708 -9.51 52.46 12.12
N LEU A 709 -8.79 51.36 12.32
CA LEU A 709 -8.27 50.99 13.65
C LEU A 709 -7.11 51.91 14.11
N LYS A 710 -6.32 52.41 13.16
CA LYS A 710 -5.15 53.26 13.38
C LYS A 710 -5.51 54.74 13.56
N SER A 711 -6.57 55.21 12.89
CA SER A 711 -7.17 56.54 13.11
C SER A 711 -7.92 56.64 14.44
N GLY A 712 -8.48 55.53 14.93
CA GLY A 712 -9.41 55.52 16.07
C GLY A 712 -10.88 55.72 15.66
N ASP A 713 -11.22 55.51 14.39
CA ASP A 713 -12.61 55.44 13.94
C ASP A 713 -13.32 54.22 14.53
N ILE A 714 -12.58 53.13 14.78
CA ILE A 714 -12.98 51.98 15.61
C ILE A 714 -11.99 51.75 16.74
N ASP A 715 -12.46 51.28 17.90
CA ASP A 715 -11.61 50.89 19.03
C ASP A 715 -11.19 49.41 18.93
N VAL A 716 -12.03 48.56 18.33
CA VAL A 716 -11.85 47.11 18.21
C VAL A 716 -12.24 46.65 16.80
N LEU A 717 -11.51 45.69 16.24
CA LEU A 717 -11.75 45.06 14.94
C LEU A 717 -12.10 43.58 15.14
N CYS A 718 -13.33 43.22 14.80
CA CYS A 718 -13.97 41.91 14.97
C CYS A 718 -14.16 41.24 13.60
N ASP A 719 -13.08 40.62 13.17
CA ASP A 719 -12.82 40.18 11.80
C ASP A 719 -11.80 39.02 11.89
N PRO A 720 -11.84 37.99 11.03
CA PRO A 720 -10.76 37.00 10.90
C PRO A 720 -9.42 37.63 10.46
N VAL A 721 -8.72 38.26 11.41
CA VAL A 721 -7.39 38.86 11.19
C VAL A 721 -6.29 37.87 11.58
N THR A 722 -5.53 37.37 10.60
CA THR A 722 -4.32 36.59 10.86
C THR A 722 -3.32 37.42 11.69
N LEU A 723 -2.82 36.86 12.80
CA LEU A 723 -1.71 37.45 13.55
C LEU A 723 -0.45 37.47 12.67
N ARG A 724 0.03 38.66 12.28
CA ARG A 724 1.29 38.81 11.53
C ARG A 724 2.14 39.94 12.11
N PHE A 725 3.14 39.56 12.90
CA PHE A 725 4.12 40.50 13.47
C PHE A 725 5.21 40.94 12.47
N SER A 726 5.36 40.21 11.35
CA SER A 726 6.29 40.51 10.26
C SER A 726 5.80 41.60 9.30
N GLU A 727 4.49 41.88 9.27
CA GLU A 727 3.91 42.97 8.48
C GLU A 727 3.91 44.27 9.31
N PRO A 728 4.78 45.25 9.03
CA PRO A 728 4.91 46.43 9.88
C PRO A 728 3.64 47.30 9.89
N GLU A 729 2.84 47.28 8.82
CA GLU A 729 1.57 48.01 8.74
C GLU A 729 0.51 47.39 9.66
N ARG A 730 0.22 46.09 9.49
CA ARG A 730 -0.70 45.33 10.36
C ARG A 730 -0.26 45.40 11.83
N ALA A 731 1.03 45.17 12.09
CA ALA A 731 1.59 45.22 13.44
C ALA A 731 1.58 46.63 14.05
N ALA A 732 1.58 47.71 13.25
CA ALA A 732 1.49 49.08 13.74
C ALA A 732 0.05 49.51 14.09
N SER A 733 -0.97 49.02 13.38
CA SER A 733 -2.36 49.47 13.56
C SER A 733 -3.03 49.07 14.88
N GLY A 734 -2.60 47.99 15.54
CA GLY A 734 -3.24 47.56 16.79
C GLY A 734 -2.47 46.55 17.63
N ILE A 735 -3.13 46.05 18.68
CA ILE A 735 -2.69 44.97 19.58
C ILE A 735 -3.61 43.76 19.35
N PHE A 736 -3.04 42.56 19.23
CA PHE A 736 -3.80 41.32 19.05
C PHE A 736 -4.28 40.76 20.40
N SER A 737 -5.47 40.13 20.41
CA SER A 737 -5.93 39.23 21.47
C SER A 737 -5.14 37.91 21.47
N PRO A 738 -5.38 36.99 22.43
CA PRO A 738 -5.06 35.58 22.24
C PRO A 738 -5.80 35.04 21.00
N ILE A 739 -5.34 33.90 20.48
CA ILE A 739 -5.92 33.28 19.27
C ILE A 739 -7.39 32.90 19.52
N VAL A 740 -8.29 33.41 18.68
CA VAL A 740 -9.74 33.12 18.72
C VAL A 740 -10.19 32.06 17.71
N PHE A 741 -9.37 31.75 16.70
CA PHE A 741 -9.62 30.68 15.74
C PHE A 741 -8.32 30.26 15.08
N ALA A 742 -8.27 29.05 14.51
CA ALA A 742 -7.13 28.60 13.72
C ALA A 742 -7.59 27.82 12.48
N THR A 743 -7.17 28.30 11.30
CA THR A 743 -7.48 27.70 10.00
C THR A 743 -6.20 27.59 9.16
N GLY A 744 -6.34 27.32 7.87
CA GLY A 744 -5.26 27.29 6.90
C GLY A 744 -5.79 27.53 5.48
N ILE A 745 -4.93 28.04 4.61
CA ILE A 745 -5.25 28.14 3.19
C ILE A 745 -5.43 26.73 2.61
N THR A 746 -6.52 26.51 1.89
CA THR A 746 -6.71 25.31 1.08
C THR A 746 -7.44 25.67 -0.21
N TYR A 747 -7.95 24.70 -0.96
CA TYR A 747 -8.65 24.98 -2.21
C TYR A 747 -9.89 24.12 -2.46
N LEU A 748 -10.86 24.70 -3.16
CA LEU A 748 -11.88 23.97 -3.92
C LEU A 748 -11.35 23.73 -5.34
N GLN A 749 -11.56 22.52 -5.89
CA GLN A 749 -11.14 22.18 -7.25
C GLN A 749 -12.30 21.68 -8.11
N ARG A 750 -12.32 22.17 -9.36
CA ARG A 750 -13.21 21.73 -10.45
C ARG A 750 -12.32 21.39 -11.65
N ARG A 751 -11.85 20.15 -11.74
CA ARG A 751 -10.97 19.68 -12.83
C ARG A 751 -11.80 19.10 -13.97
N VAL A 752 -11.21 19.07 -15.16
CA VAL A 752 -11.57 18.08 -16.19
C VAL A 752 -10.40 17.09 -16.28
N ARG A 753 -10.68 15.79 -16.44
CA ARG A 753 -9.67 14.71 -16.45
C ARG A 753 -8.82 14.66 -17.74
N THR A 754 -8.34 15.82 -18.19
CA THR A 754 -7.39 15.99 -19.31
C THR A 754 -6.09 16.60 -18.78
N ALA A 755 -5.05 15.77 -18.70
CA ALA A 755 -3.68 16.25 -18.54
C ALA A 755 -3.31 17.17 -19.72
N ARG A 756 -2.46 18.18 -19.48
CA ARG A 756 -2.17 19.29 -20.41
C ARG A 756 -3.33 20.28 -20.64
N SER A 757 -4.13 20.55 -19.59
CA SER A 757 -5.04 21.72 -19.55
C SER A 757 -4.54 22.75 -18.54
N SER A 758 -4.55 24.04 -18.91
CA SER A 758 -4.11 25.14 -18.03
C SER A 758 -5.05 25.31 -16.83
N VAL A 759 -4.48 25.65 -15.68
CA VAL A 759 -5.20 25.71 -14.39
C VAL A 759 -5.35 27.17 -13.96
N TYR A 760 -6.59 27.61 -13.81
CA TYR A 760 -6.95 28.96 -13.37
C TYR A 760 -7.19 28.95 -11.85
N ILE A 761 -6.36 29.69 -11.10
CA ILE A 761 -6.38 29.77 -9.64
C ILE A 761 -6.95 31.13 -9.23
N GLY A 762 -8.21 31.14 -8.79
CA GLY A 762 -8.86 32.31 -8.20
C GLY A 762 -8.56 32.47 -6.72
N TYR A 763 -8.25 33.70 -6.30
CA TYR A 763 -7.96 34.08 -4.90
C TYR A 763 -8.37 35.55 -4.67
N VAL A 764 -8.46 35.96 -3.40
CA VAL A 764 -8.78 37.36 -3.04
C VAL A 764 -7.50 38.16 -2.78
N ASP A 765 -7.40 39.35 -3.37
CA ASP A 765 -6.29 40.29 -3.19
C ASP A 765 -6.05 40.63 -1.71
N ASN A 766 -4.79 40.89 -1.33
CA ASN A 766 -4.34 41.28 0.02
C ASN A 766 -4.52 40.20 1.11
N THR A 767 -5.12 39.04 0.80
CA THR A 767 -5.28 37.91 1.73
C THR A 767 -4.05 36.98 1.76
N THR A 768 -4.00 36.03 2.71
CA THR A 768 -2.92 35.02 2.76
C THR A 768 -2.82 34.18 1.49
N ALA A 769 -3.93 33.97 0.76
CA ALA A 769 -3.94 33.21 -0.48
C ALA A 769 -2.93 33.76 -1.52
N GLU A 770 -2.76 35.07 -1.61
CA GLU A 770 -1.83 35.74 -2.53
C GLU A 770 -0.37 35.27 -2.33
N ASN A 771 0.08 35.12 -1.08
CA ASN A 771 1.43 34.64 -0.76
C ASN A 771 1.60 33.14 -1.04
N VAL A 772 0.52 32.36 -0.95
CA VAL A 772 0.55 30.90 -1.21
C VAL A 772 0.64 30.63 -2.71
N VAL A 773 -0.07 31.41 -3.53
CA VAL A 773 -0.11 31.30 -5.00
C VAL A 773 1.29 31.15 -5.62
N GLU A 774 2.25 31.96 -5.17
CA GLU A 774 3.64 31.95 -5.67
C GLU A 774 4.34 30.60 -5.45
N HIS A 775 4.09 29.99 -4.29
CA HIS A 775 4.72 28.73 -3.87
C HIS A 775 4.11 27.50 -4.59
N LEU A 776 2.89 27.60 -5.13
CA LEU A 776 2.19 26.47 -5.77
C LEU A 776 2.87 25.98 -7.05
N CYS A 777 3.57 26.87 -7.78
CA CYS A 777 4.26 26.50 -9.01
C CYS A 777 5.57 25.75 -8.78
N GLY A 778 6.34 26.08 -7.74
CA GLY A 778 7.63 25.44 -7.48
C GLY A 778 7.53 23.93 -7.23
N ILE A 779 6.37 23.47 -6.76
CA ILE A 779 6.05 22.06 -6.48
C ILE A 779 5.16 21.39 -7.54
N ASP A 780 4.57 22.17 -8.45
CA ASP A 780 3.46 21.77 -9.36
C ASP A 780 2.32 21.00 -8.65
N LEU A 781 1.68 21.65 -7.66
CA LEU A 781 0.72 21.00 -6.74
C LEU A 781 -0.42 20.24 -7.43
N PHE A 782 -0.86 20.73 -8.60
CA PHE A 782 -1.97 20.17 -9.36
C PHE A 782 -1.53 19.24 -10.50
N GLY A 783 -0.23 19.12 -10.80
CA GLY A 783 0.29 18.27 -11.88
C GLY A 783 -0.13 18.78 -13.26
N VAL A 784 0.32 19.99 -13.62
CA VAL A 784 0.02 20.65 -14.90
C VAL A 784 0.96 20.17 -16.01
N ILE A 785 2.19 19.77 -15.65
CA ILE A 785 3.26 19.39 -16.59
C ILE A 785 4.08 18.17 -16.11
N PRO A 786 4.88 17.54 -16.99
CA PRO A 786 5.83 16.50 -16.62
C PRO A 786 6.88 16.94 -15.60
N SER A 787 7.46 15.99 -14.86
CA SER A 787 8.48 16.24 -13.83
C SER A 787 9.74 16.94 -14.37
N ASP A 788 10.11 16.70 -15.62
CA ASP A 788 11.27 17.33 -16.27
C ASP A 788 11.01 18.76 -16.79
N GLU A 789 9.75 19.21 -16.85
CA GLU A 789 9.37 20.58 -17.23
C GLU A 789 9.14 21.47 -15.98
N ARG A 790 9.06 20.91 -14.74
CA ARG A 790 8.70 21.66 -13.51
C ARG A 790 9.57 22.89 -13.21
N THR A 791 10.86 22.87 -13.56
CA THR A 791 11.77 24.00 -13.33
C THR A 791 11.47 25.19 -14.24
N GLU A 792 10.94 24.97 -15.45
CA GLU A 792 10.46 26.08 -16.31
C GLU A 792 9.22 26.73 -15.67
N LEU A 793 8.26 25.94 -15.18
CA LEU A 793 7.05 26.47 -14.56
C LEU A 793 7.31 27.27 -13.27
N ALA A 794 8.31 26.88 -12.48
CA ALA A 794 8.77 27.66 -11.34
C ALA A 794 9.24 29.07 -11.77
N THR A 795 10.16 29.15 -12.74
CA THR A 795 10.71 30.42 -13.25
C THR A 795 9.66 31.26 -14.00
N MET A 796 8.77 30.62 -14.75
CA MET A 796 7.63 31.29 -15.41
C MET A 796 6.70 31.93 -14.38
N CYS A 797 6.31 31.21 -13.32
CA CYS A 797 5.45 31.77 -12.27
C CYS A 797 6.17 32.84 -11.44
N GLN A 798 7.47 32.70 -11.19
CA GLN A 798 8.28 33.75 -10.56
C GLN A 798 8.25 35.03 -11.40
N THR A 799 8.44 34.92 -12.73
CA THR A 799 8.34 36.07 -13.64
C THR A 799 6.95 36.74 -13.60
N ALA A 800 5.89 35.94 -13.48
CA ALA A 800 4.51 36.44 -13.40
C ALA A 800 4.19 37.10 -12.03
N SER A 801 4.64 36.52 -10.93
CA SER A 801 4.57 37.10 -9.58
C SER A 801 5.29 38.45 -9.51
N GLU A 802 6.55 38.49 -9.95
CA GLU A 802 7.38 39.71 -9.97
C GLU A 802 6.69 40.84 -10.75
N ALA A 803 6.15 40.52 -11.93
CA ALA A 803 5.37 41.46 -12.73
C ALA A 803 4.08 41.94 -12.04
N ARG A 804 3.32 41.03 -11.39
CA ARG A 804 2.14 41.41 -10.59
C ARG A 804 2.51 42.32 -9.42
N ARG A 805 3.60 42.02 -8.69
CA ARG A 805 4.08 42.85 -7.56
C ARG A 805 4.41 44.27 -8.04
N VAL A 806 5.16 44.40 -9.14
CA VAL A 806 5.49 45.69 -9.75
C VAL A 806 4.24 46.45 -10.20
N ALA A 807 3.27 45.77 -10.82
CA ALA A 807 2.01 46.38 -11.22
C ALA A 807 1.16 46.86 -10.00
N LYS A 808 1.09 46.06 -8.93
CA LYS A 808 0.33 46.35 -7.71
C LYS A 808 0.96 47.50 -6.91
N ASP A 809 2.28 47.51 -6.75
CA ASP A 809 3.01 48.63 -6.13
C ASP A 809 2.84 49.93 -6.94
N ALA A 810 2.86 49.86 -8.27
CA ALA A 810 2.65 51.01 -9.15
C ALA A 810 1.24 51.59 -8.98
N LEU A 811 0.19 50.74 -9.01
CA LEU A 811 -1.20 51.14 -8.79
C LEU A 811 -1.43 51.72 -7.39
N ARG A 812 -0.80 51.16 -6.34
CA ARG A 812 -0.85 51.72 -4.97
C ARG A 812 -0.20 53.11 -4.92
N THR A 813 0.99 53.25 -5.51
CA THR A 813 1.74 54.52 -5.52
C THR A 813 1.00 55.60 -6.32
N ALA A 814 0.37 55.26 -7.44
CA ALA A 814 -0.41 56.18 -8.27
C ALA A 814 -1.70 56.71 -7.59
N ARG A 815 -2.21 56.05 -6.54
CA ARG A 815 -3.34 56.58 -5.74
C ARG A 815 -2.93 57.72 -4.81
N MET A 816 -1.64 57.87 -4.50
CA MET A 816 -1.13 58.99 -3.70
C MET A 816 -1.00 60.23 -4.60
N ARG A 817 -1.82 61.27 -4.36
CA ARG A 817 -1.81 62.51 -5.17
C ARG A 817 -0.38 63.09 -5.27
N PRO A 818 0.20 63.22 -6.49
CA PRO A 818 1.54 63.78 -6.64
C PRO A 818 1.52 65.31 -6.64
N LEU A 819 2.52 65.92 -5.99
CA LEU A 819 3.10 67.18 -6.46
C LEU A 819 4.06 66.89 -7.63
N ASP A 820 4.37 67.88 -8.47
CA ASP A 820 5.17 67.69 -9.70
C ASP A 820 6.52 66.98 -9.48
N THR A 821 7.15 67.16 -8.31
CA THR A 821 8.39 66.48 -7.92
C THR A 821 8.25 64.96 -7.78
N GLN A 822 7.06 64.45 -7.46
CA GLN A 822 6.81 63.01 -7.31
C GLN A 822 6.62 62.29 -8.65
N VAL A 823 6.21 62.99 -9.72
CA VAL A 823 6.02 62.38 -11.05
C VAL A 823 7.35 61.86 -11.61
N LYS A 824 8.42 62.65 -11.49
CA LYS A 824 9.76 62.22 -11.91
C LYS A 824 10.25 61.04 -11.07
N TRP A 825 10.12 61.11 -9.74
CA TRP A 825 10.49 60.03 -8.82
C TRP A 825 9.75 58.72 -9.13
N TYR A 826 8.44 58.78 -9.37
CA TYR A 826 7.62 57.63 -9.75
C TYR A 826 8.13 57.00 -11.06
N SER A 827 8.51 57.81 -12.05
CA SER A 827 9.08 57.31 -13.31
C SER A 827 10.43 56.60 -13.12
N GLU A 828 11.29 57.09 -12.24
CA GLU A 828 12.59 56.47 -11.94
C GLU A 828 12.43 55.20 -11.09
N TRP A 829 11.51 55.22 -10.12
CA TRP A 829 11.12 54.07 -9.30
C TRP A 829 10.53 52.93 -10.16
N TYR A 830 9.57 53.22 -11.05
CA TYR A 830 8.94 52.22 -11.92
C TYR A 830 9.94 51.62 -12.93
N LYS A 831 10.86 52.44 -13.47
CA LYS A 831 11.97 51.95 -14.31
C LYS A 831 12.92 51.00 -13.57
N ASN A 832 13.25 51.29 -12.32
CA ASN A 832 14.06 50.39 -11.49
C ASN A 832 13.33 49.06 -11.22
N ARG A 833 12.02 49.09 -10.97
CA ARG A 833 11.20 47.89 -10.79
C ARG A 833 11.04 47.06 -12.06
N LEU A 834 10.84 47.67 -13.24
CA LEU A 834 10.79 46.93 -14.52
C LEU A 834 12.10 46.18 -14.83
N LYS A 835 13.24 46.59 -14.25
CA LYS A 835 14.52 45.90 -14.38
C LYS A 835 14.56 44.57 -13.60
N GLU A 836 13.84 44.47 -12.48
CA GLU A 836 13.66 43.20 -11.74
C GLU A 836 12.97 42.18 -12.67
N VAL A 837 11.91 42.61 -13.36
CA VAL A 837 11.17 41.78 -14.34
C VAL A 837 11.99 41.45 -15.59
N GLU A 838 12.82 42.39 -16.09
CA GLU A 838 13.77 42.11 -17.20
C GLU A 838 14.74 40.97 -16.84
N GLN A 839 15.23 40.94 -15.60
CA GLN A 839 16.20 39.92 -15.18
C GLN A 839 15.58 38.52 -15.17
N VAL A 840 14.47 38.30 -14.46
CA VAL A 840 13.87 36.96 -14.30
C VAL A 840 13.39 36.40 -15.65
N ALA A 841 12.83 37.26 -16.52
CA ALA A 841 12.45 36.87 -17.89
C ALA A 841 13.68 36.47 -18.76
N GLY A 842 14.86 37.05 -18.50
CA GLY A 842 16.11 36.67 -19.16
C GLY A 842 16.71 35.35 -18.65
N GLU A 843 16.51 35.02 -17.37
CA GLU A 843 16.95 33.75 -16.77
C GLU A 843 16.13 32.56 -17.34
N GLU A 844 14.83 32.75 -17.59
CA GLU A 844 13.98 31.80 -18.31
C GLU A 844 14.39 31.64 -19.80
N GLU A 845 14.72 32.75 -20.49
CA GLU A 845 15.20 32.69 -21.89
C GLU A 845 16.50 31.86 -21.98
N ALA A 846 17.44 32.05 -21.05
CA ALA A 846 18.67 31.28 -20.97
C ALA A 846 18.43 29.79 -20.68
N THR A 847 17.49 29.48 -19.77
CA THR A 847 17.14 28.11 -19.38
C THR A 847 16.53 27.33 -20.55
N ILE A 848 15.59 27.92 -21.29
CA ILE A 848 15.01 27.33 -22.49
C ILE A 848 16.08 27.09 -23.57
N ARG A 849 17.03 28.03 -23.73
CA ARG A 849 18.12 27.90 -24.71
C ARG A 849 19.01 26.68 -24.42
N LEU A 850 19.37 26.45 -23.15
CA LEU A 850 20.16 25.29 -22.72
C LEU A 850 19.44 23.94 -22.89
N ARG A 851 18.09 23.91 -22.86
CA ARG A 851 17.31 22.71 -23.21
C ARG A 851 17.15 22.53 -24.72
N LEU A 852 17.01 23.61 -25.48
CA LEU A 852 16.89 23.57 -26.95
C LEU A 852 18.11 22.92 -27.64
N GLU A 853 19.31 23.12 -27.08
CA GLU A 853 20.56 22.47 -27.51
C GLU A 853 20.51 20.93 -27.35
N LYS A 854 19.82 20.44 -26.31
CA LYS A 854 19.70 19.01 -25.98
C LYS A 854 18.45 18.34 -26.58
N ALA A 855 17.46 19.13 -27.00
CA ALA A 855 16.17 18.64 -27.47
C ALA A 855 16.17 18.25 -28.97
N ASN A 856 15.40 17.21 -29.28
CA ASN A 856 15.16 16.70 -30.63
C ASN A 856 13.65 16.66 -30.97
N GLY A 857 13.34 16.48 -32.26
CA GLY A 857 11.97 16.29 -32.75
C GLY A 857 10.98 17.40 -32.34
N PRO A 858 9.72 17.08 -32.04
CA PRO A 858 8.68 18.08 -31.77
C PRO A 858 8.88 18.86 -30.47
N VAL A 859 9.71 18.36 -29.55
CA VAL A 859 10.10 19.08 -28.32
C VAL A 859 10.98 20.28 -28.69
N LYS A 860 11.90 20.11 -29.65
CA LYS A 860 12.78 21.18 -30.15
C LYS A 860 11.99 22.32 -30.78
N GLU A 861 10.98 22.01 -31.59
CA GLU A 861 10.10 22.99 -32.22
C GLU A 861 9.29 23.78 -31.18
N ARG A 862 8.73 23.10 -30.16
CA ARG A 862 8.02 23.75 -29.04
C ARG A 862 8.94 24.66 -28.23
N LEU A 863 10.18 24.23 -27.95
CA LEU A 863 11.19 25.04 -27.25
C LEU A 863 11.61 26.26 -28.08
N GLN A 864 11.83 26.11 -29.40
CA GLN A 864 12.15 27.23 -30.29
C GLN A 864 11.05 28.29 -30.31
N LYS A 865 9.78 27.87 -30.39
CA LYS A 865 8.63 28.79 -30.31
C LYS A 865 8.57 29.52 -28.95
N SER A 866 8.86 28.81 -27.86
CA SER A 866 8.91 29.40 -26.51
C SER A 866 10.05 30.42 -26.39
N LEU A 867 11.25 30.07 -26.85
CA LEU A 867 12.44 30.94 -26.86
C LEU A 867 12.18 32.24 -27.62
N ASN A 868 11.60 32.15 -28.82
CA ASN A 868 11.24 33.31 -29.63
C ASN A 868 10.21 34.23 -28.93
N THR A 869 9.32 33.66 -28.12
CA THR A 869 8.27 34.42 -27.39
C THR A 869 8.83 35.09 -26.13
N TRP A 870 9.78 34.44 -25.45
CA TRP A 870 10.51 35.03 -24.33
C TRP A 870 11.44 36.15 -24.77
N ALA A 871 12.26 35.95 -25.81
CA ALA A 871 13.13 36.99 -26.36
C ALA A 871 12.34 38.25 -26.82
N ASP A 872 11.21 38.06 -27.49
CA ASP A 872 10.27 39.14 -27.84
C ASP A 872 9.72 39.88 -26.61
N THR A 873 9.46 39.15 -25.52
CA THR A 873 8.94 39.73 -24.27
C THR A 873 10.01 40.51 -23.52
N VAL A 874 11.24 39.97 -23.38
CA VAL A 874 12.41 40.66 -22.80
C VAL A 874 12.72 41.94 -23.57
N VAL A 875 12.75 41.90 -24.90
CA VAL A 875 13.00 43.08 -25.75
C VAL A 875 11.91 44.15 -25.58
N GLN A 876 10.66 43.77 -25.38
CA GLN A 876 9.57 44.72 -25.16
C GLN A 876 9.63 45.34 -23.75
N ILE A 877 9.85 44.57 -22.68
CA ILE A 877 10.09 45.08 -21.32
C ILE A 877 11.28 46.06 -21.31
N LYS A 878 12.37 45.71 -22.00
CA LYS A 878 13.55 46.56 -22.18
C LYS A 878 13.22 47.87 -22.91
N THR A 879 12.38 47.81 -23.93
CA THR A 879 11.95 49.00 -24.68
C THR A 879 11.10 49.95 -23.84
N CYS A 880 10.21 49.40 -22.99
CA CYS A 880 9.35 50.18 -22.09
C CYS A 880 10.14 51.14 -21.19
N TYR A 881 11.10 50.65 -20.41
CA TYR A 881 11.84 51.51 -19.47
C TYR A 881 12.82 52.48 -20.17
N GLN A 882 13.35 52.09 -21.34
CA GLN A 882 14.29 52.91 -22.10
C GLN A 882 13.61 54.07 -22.84
N LYS A 883 12.43 53.84 -23.44
CA LYS A 883 11.73 54.87 -24.24
C LYS A 883 10.65 55.63 -23.46
N GLY A 884 10.12 55.07 -22.38
CA GLY A 884 9.07 55.72 -21.58
C GLY A 884 7.74 55.87 -22.35
N THR A 885 7.39 54.87 -23.16
CA THR A 885 6.15 54.83 -23.95
C THR A 885 4.93 54.53 -23.07
N ASP A 886 3.87 55.32 -23.22
CA ASP A 886 2.62 55.21 -22.45
C ASP A 886 1.91 53.84 -22.58
N ASP A 887 2.22 53.08 -23.64
CA ASP A 887 1.68 51.73 -23.89
C ASP A 887 2.03 50.70 -22.80
N CYS A 888 3.06 50.94 -21.98
CA CYS A 888 3.60 49.99 -21.01
C CYS A 888 2.99 50.14 -19.60
N THR A 889 1.66 50.18 -19.53
CA THR A 889 0.90 50.26 -18.27
C THR A 889 1.08 49.02 -17.38
N PRO A 890 0.81 49.11 -16.07
CA PRO A 890 0.72 47.95 -15.18
C PRO A 890 -0.16 46.82 -15.74
N ASP A 891 -1.31 47.17 -16.31
CA ASP A 891 -2.28 46.22 -16.87
C ASP A 891 -1.73 45.54 -18.14
N TRP A 892 -0.97 46.25 -18.98
CA TRP A 892 -0.28 45.68 -20.15
C TRP A 892 0.74 44.62 -19.72
N LEU A 893 1.51 44.88 -18.66
CA LEU A 893 2.54 43.97 -18.16
C LEU A 893 1.93 42.65 -17.67
N VAL A 894 0.88 42.74 -16.85
CA VAL A 894 0.12 41.60 -16.32
C VAL A 894 -0.57 40.82 -17.45
N LYS A 895 -1.25 41.51 -18.38
CA LYS A 895 -1.92 40.86 -19.52
C LYS A 895 -0.93 40.19 -20.49
N ARG A 896 0.29 40.73 -20.66
CA ARG A 896 1.31 40.16 -21.55
C ARG A 896 1.95 38.89 -20.98
N LEU A 897 2.19 38.82 -19.68
CA LEU A 897 2.81 37.68 -19.02
C LEU A 897 1.82 36.54 -18.69
N GLY A 898 0.51 36.75 -18.92
CA GLY A 898 -0.49 35.68 -18.99
C GLY A 898 -1.57 35.71 -17.90
N ASP A 899 -1.58 36.73 -17.06
CA ASP A 899 -2.33 36.79 -15.80
C ASP A 899 -3.69 37.51 -15.88
N SER A 900 -4.30 37.56 -17.08
CA SER A 900 -5.68 38.01 -17.30
C SER A 900 -6.62 36.80 -17.43
N CYS A 901 -7.76 36.88 -16.75
CA CYS A 901 -8.77 35.82 -16.69
C CYS A 901 -10.08 36.19 -17.41
N ASP A 902 -10.07 37.30 -18.16
CA ASP A 902 -11.27 37.90 -18.78
C ASP A 902 -11.73 37.15 -20.05
N ASP A 903 -10.80 36.55 -20.79
CA ASP A 903 -11.04 35.92 -22.10
C ASP A 903 -11.59 34.47 -22.03
N LEU A 904 -12.06 34.04 -20.84
CA LEU A 904 -12.49 32.68 -20.49
C LEU A 904 -13.74 32.16 -21.24
N GLU A 905 -14.54 33.04 -21.83
CA GLU A 905 -15.74 32.69 -22.61
C GLU A 905 -15.50 32.74 -24.15
N ASN A 906 -14.43 33.41 -24.61
CA ASN A 906 -14.21 33.70 -26.04
C ASN A 906 -13.16 32.79 -26.71
N GLN A 907 -11.99 32.58 -26.11
CA GLN A 907 -10.91 31.77 -26.72
C GLN A 907 -10.06 31.03 -25.66
N PRO A 908 -10.33 29.74 -25.37
CA PRO A 908 -9.71 29.03 -24.24
C PRO A 908 -8.19 28.82 -24.34
N ASP A 909 -7.62 28.87 -25.55
CA ASP A 909 -6.19 28.58 -25.83
C ASP A 909 -5.44 29.77 -26.48
N ALA A 910 -6.00 30.99 -26.49
CA ALA A 910 -5.42 32.14 -27.21
C ALA A 910 -4.23 32.85 -26.51
N SER A 911 -3.54 32.18 -25.60
CA SER A 911 -2.26 32.70 -25.11
C SER A 911 -1.18 32.58 -26.20
N ARG A 912 -0.46 33.68 -26.44
CA ARG A 912 0.78 33.73 -27.25
C ARG A 912 1.73 32.59 -26.86
N TRP A 913 1.78 32.33 -25.55
CA TRP A 913 2.29 31.13 -24.90
C TRP A 913 1.40 29.90 -25.20
N SER A 914 1.73 29.14 -26.26
CA SER A 914 1.02 27.89 -26.59
C SER A 914 1.56 26.70 -25.76
N ARG A 915 1.38 26.78 -24.44
CA ARG A 915 1.84 25.83 -23.42
C ARG A 915 0.84 25.77 -22.27
N THR A 916 0.80 24.63 -21.57
CA THR A 916 0.05 24.48 -20.32
C THR A 916 0.71 25.30 -19.21
N VAL A 917 -0.05 26.12 -18.49
CA VAL A 917 0.47 26.96 -17.39
C VAL A 917 -0.55 27.07 -16.25
N TYR A 918 -0.06 27.47 -15.07
CA TYR A 918 -0.91 28.13 -14.07
C TYR A 918 -1.25 29.56 -14.54
N ARG A 919 -2.45 30.02 -14.21
CA ARG A 919 -2.85 31.43 -14.33
C ARG A 919 -3.53 31.87 -13.04
N PHE A 920 -3.23 33.07 -12.59
CA PHE A 920 -3.66 33.54 -11.27
C PHE A 920 -4.69 34.66 -11.44
N CYS A 921 -5.89 34.45 -10.89
CA CYS A 921 -7.02 35.37 -11.03
C CYS A 921 -7.27 36.08 -9.68
N PRO A 922 -6.81 37.32 -9.48
CA PRO A 922 -7.13 38.11 -8.29
C PRO A 922 -8.59 38.61 -8.34
N PHE A 923 -9.27 38.55 -7.20
CA PHE A 923 -10.61 39.09 -6.98
C PHE A 923 -10.62 40.05 -5.79
N LYS A 924 -11.59 40.97 -5.76
CA LYS A 924 -11.73 41.97 -4.67
C LYS A 924 -12.37 41.40 -3.41
N ASP A 925 -13.19 40.36 -3.56
CA ASP A 925 -14.01 39.81 -2.48
C ASP A 925 -14.31 38.33 -2.73
N HIS A 926 -14.72 37.63 -1.68
CA HIS A 926 -14.98 36.19 -1.73
C HIS A 926 -16.32 35.83 -2.41
N THR A 927 -17.20 36.79 -2.70
CA THR A 927 -18.52 36.58 -3.32
C THR A 927 -18.37 36.56 -4.85
N THR A 928 -17.71 37.55 -5.44
CA THR A 928 -17.40 37.58 -6.88
C THR A 928 -16.53 36.39 -7.32
N LEU A 929 -15.65 35.91 -6.44
CA LEU A 929 -14.83 34.73 -6.66
C LEU A 929 -15.63 33.41 -6.65
N ILE A 930 -16.56 33.19 -5.70
CA ILE A 930 -17.39 31.98 -5.71
C ILE A 930 -18.35 31.97 -6.91
N ASP A 931 -18.88 33.12 -7.31
CA ASP A 931 -19.69 33.26 -8.54
C ASP A 931 -18.91 32.87 -9.79
N TRP A 932 -17.67 33.35 -9.95
CA TRP A 932 -16.81 33.00 -11.09
C TRP A 932 -16.50 31.49 -11.18
N PHE A 933 -16.30 30.86 -10.02
CA PHE A 933 -15.95 29.44 -9.89
C PHE A 933 -17.16 28.52 -10.12
N CYS A 934 -18.31 28.85 -9.53
CA CYS A 934 -19.53 28.06 -9.61
C CYS A 934 -20.38 28.32 -10.88
N ARG A 935 -20.14 29.41 -11.62
CA ARG A 935 -20.84 29.71 -12.89
C ARG A 935 -20.90 28.48 -13.82
N PRO A 936 -22.08 28.11 -14.35
CA PRO A 936 -22.21 27.09 -15.38
C PRO A 936 -21.45 27.47 -16.65
N ARG A 937 -20.73 26.52 -17.27
CA ARG A 937 -20.01 26.74 -18.53
C ARG A 937 -20.31 25.58 -19.48
N ILE A 938 -20.73 25.90 -20.70
CA ILE A 938 -21.23 24.94 -21.68
C ILE A 938 -20.25 24.90 -22.86
N GLY A 939 -19.54 23.78 -23.04
CA GLY A 939 -18.58 23.61 -24.13
C GLY A 939 -17.73 22.35 -23.98
N LYS A 940 -16.97 22.00 -25.03
CA LYS A 940 -16.08 20.82 -25.00
C LYS A 940 -14.78 21.05 -24.21
N ASN A 941 -14.39 22.31 -24.02
CA ASN A 941 -13.15 22.71 -23.34
C ASN A 941 -13.48 23.52 -22.08
N VAL A 942 -14.06 22.89 -21.06
CA VAL A 942 -14.19 23.52 -19.73
C VAL A 942 -12.80 23.55 -19.08
N PRO A 943 -12.27 24.72 -18.67
CA PRO A 943 -10.95 24.82 -18.08
C PRO A 943 -10.91 24.21 -16.68
N SER A 944 -9.73 23.74 -16.25
CA SER A 944 -9.51 23.33 -14.86
C SER A 944 -9.46 24.58 -13.98
N MET A 945 -10.33 24.66 -12.97
CA MET A 945 -10.47 25.82 -12.09
C MET A 945 -10.24 25.45 -10.63
N VAL A 946 -9.66 26.38 -9.90
CA VAL A 946 -9.29 26.28 -8.48
C VAL A 946 -9.71 27.58 -7.80
N TYR A 947 -10.35 27.48 -6.62
CA TYR A 947 -10.58 28.60 -5.71
C TYR A 947 -9.72 28.35 -4.48
N LEU A 948 -8.66 29.17 -4.29
CA LEU A 948 -7.74 29.14 -3.16
C LEU A 948 -8.17 30.17 -2.10
N GLY A 949 -8.17 29.78 -0.83
CA GLY A 949 -8.53 30.64 0.30
C GLY A 949 -8.61 29.88 1.62
N ASP A 950 -8.95 30.56 2.72
CA ASP A 950 -9.05 29.91 4.03
C ASP A 950 -10.17 28.86 4.04
N ARG A 951 -9.87 27.66 4.53
CA ARG A 951 -10.74 26.47 4.46
C ARG A 951 -12.18 26.75 4.83
N GLU A 952 -12.40 27.38 5.97
CA GLU A 952 -13.74 27.66 6.48
C GLU A 952 -14.46 28.77 5.69
N ILE A 953 -13.74 29.76 5.13
CA ILE A 953 -14.33 30.84 4.32
C ILE A 953 -14.81 30.28 2.98
N ILE A 954 -13.96 29.53 2.26
CA ILE A 954 -14.33 29.00 0.94
C ILE A 954 -15.45 27.96 1.05
N LEU A 955 -15.48 27.17 2.13
CA LEU A 955 -16.57 26.25 2.46
C LEU A 955 -17.83 26.91 3.05
N GLY A 956 -17.73 28.14 3.56
CA GLY A 956 -18.85 29.00 3.93
C GLY A 956 -19.52 29.64 2.70
N LYS A 957 -18.71 30.21 1.81
CA LYS A 957 -19.18 30.81 0.55
C LYS A 957 -19.78 29.80 -0.41
N LEU A 958 -19.17 28.61 -0.58
CA LEU A 958 -19.75 27.53 -1.38
C LEU A 958 -21.16 27.14 -0.91
N ARG A 959 -21.35 27.04 0.42
CA ARG A 959 -22.66 26.77 1.03
C ARG A 959 -23.64 27.90 0.74
N THR A 960 -23.26 29.13 1.05
CA THR A 960 -24.10 30.34 0.87
C THR A 960 -24.54 30.49 -0.59
N TRP A 961 -23.63 30.22 -1.54
CA TRP A 961 -23.92 30.26 -2.97
C TRP A 961 -24.97 29.23 -3.39
N ILE A 962 -24.85 27.98 -2.92
CA ILE A 962 -25.81 26.91 -3.20
C ILE A 962 -27.18 27.23 -2.59
N GLU A 963 -27.21 27.72 -1.34
CA GLU A 963 -28.46 28.12 -0.65
C GLU A 963 -29.16 29.30 -1.35
N GLN A 964 -28.41 30.26 -1.92
CA GLN A 964 -28.96 31.41 -2.66
C GLN A 964 -29.44 31.06 -4.08
N HIS A 965 -28.69 30.23 -4.81
CA HIS A 965 -28.97 29.94 -6.23
C HIS A 965 -29.86 28.71 -6.46
N ASN A 966 -30.09 27.89 -5.43
CA ASN A 966 -30.82 26.61 -5.54
C ASN A 966 -30.27 25.70 -6.66
N ALA A 967 -28.94 25.68 -6.81
CA ALA A 967 -28.22 25.04 -7.91
C ALA A 967 -26.95 24.34 -7.40
N GLU A 968 -26.60 23.21 -8.02
CA GLU A 968 -25.45 22.40 -7.62
C GLU A 968 -24.13 22.93 -8.23
N CYS A 969 -23.23 23.42 -7.37
CA CYS A 969 -21.87 23.76 -7.78
C CYS A 969 -20.99 22.51 -7.79
N SER A 970 -20.59 22.07 -8.99
CA SER A 970 -19.78 20.86 -9.18
C SER A 970 -18.34 21.04 -8.69
N VAL A 971 -18.05 20.57 -7.47
CA VAL A 971 -16.72 20.55 -6.84
C VAL A 971 -16.25 19.09 -6.71
N GLU A 972 -15.07 18.75 -7.25
CA GLU A 972 -14.53 17.39 -7.16
C GLU A 972 -13.88 17.11 -5.79
N ASN A 973 -13.43 18.15 -5.08
CA ASN A 973 -12.79 18.03 -3.78
C ASN A 973 -13.12 19.24 -2.89
N GLU A 974 -13.90 19.01 -1.83
CA GLU A 974 -14.24 19.99 -0.79
C GLU A 974 -13.14 20.14 0.30
N ASN A 975 -12.19 19.21 0.40
CA ASN A 975 -11.16 19.16 1.46
C ASN A 975 -9.76 19.59 0.99
N GLY A 976 -9.60 19.95 -0.30
CA GLY A 976 -8.36 20.45 -0.87
C GLY A 976 -7.17 19.49 -0.74
N ALA A 977 -6.03 20.00 -0.27
CA ALA A 977 -4.83 19.21 0.03
C ALA A 977 -4.52 19.14 1.53
N GLY A 978 -5.50 19.44 2.39
CA GLY A 978 -5.26 19.86 3.76
C GLY A 978 -4.86 21.34 3.86
N ASP A 979 -4.43 21.73 5.05
CA ASP A 979 -4.08 23.11 5.40
C ASP A 979 -2.66 23.45 4.87
N LEU A 980 -2.57 24.24 3.79
CA LEU A 980 -1.31 24.61 3.10
C LEU A 980 -0.50 25.65 3.90
N THR A 981 -1.18 26.45 4.72
CA THR A 981 -0.59 27.36 5.72
C THR A 981 -1.31 27.20 7.06
N TYR A 982 -0.87 27.92 8.08
CA TYR A 982 -1.54 28.01 9.37
C TYR A 982 -1.88 29.48 9.66
N GLU A 983 -3.18 29.77 9.71
CA GLU A 983 -3.75 31.09 9.91
C GLU A 983 -4.47 31.13 11.27
N PRO A 984 -3.77 31.54 12.35
CA PRO A 984 -4.42 31.84 13.61
C PRO A 984 -5.02 33.25 13.53
N TYR A 985 -6.30 33.38 13.89
CA TYR A 985 -7.01 34.65 13.94
C TYR A 985 -7.03 35.22 15.35
N ALA A 986 -6.97 36.55 15.47
CA ALA A 986 -7.18 37.29 16.72
C ALA A 986 -8.06 38.53 16.47
N ILE A 987 -8.76 38.97 17.51
CA ILE A 987 -9.40 40.27 17.57
C ILE A 987 -8.28 41.32 17.72
N MET A 988 -8.36 42.44 17.01
CA MET A 988 -7.42 43.55 17.18
C MET A 988 -8.05 44.72 17.93
N VAL A 989 -7.27 45.35 18.82
CA VAL A 989 -7.67 46.54 19.57
C VAL A 989 -6.75 47.71 19.19
N ALA A 990 -7.30 48.91 19.06
CA ALA A 990 -6.58 50.11 18.66
C ALA A 990 -5.46 50.47 19.64
N LYS A 991 -4.28 50.78 19.12
CA LYS A 991 -3.14 51.20 19.96
C LYS A 991 -3.38 52.58 20.60
N PRO A 992 -2.86 52.83 21.81
CA PRO A 992 -2.66 54.19 22.30
C PRO A 992 -1.56 54.87 21.47
N SER A 993 -1.77 56.12 21.07
CA SER A 993 -0.77 56.92 20.35
C SER A 993 -0.10 57.92 21.29
N ILE A 994 1.14 58.30 20.97
CA ILE A 994 1.96 59.24 21.76
C ILE A 994 1.32 60.64 21.78
N ALA A 995 0.45 60.96 20.82
CA ALA A 995 -0.27 62.22 20.72
C ALA A 995 -1.68 62.21 21.38
N THR A 996 -2.10 61.11 22.00
CA THR A 996 -3.45 60.97 22.58
C THR A 996 -3.49 61.45 24.04
N GLU A 997 -4.65 61.93 24.52
CA GLU A 997 -4.81 62.26 25.94
C GLU A 997 -4.68 61.03 26.87
N LEU A 998 -4.18 61.28 28.09
CA LEU A 998 -3.98 60.26 29.14
C LEU A 998 -5.27 59.51 29.53
N THR A 999 -6.42 60.13 29.29
CA THR A 999 -7.77 59.58 29.46
C THR A 999 -8.06 58.45 28.47
N ASP A 1000 -7.91 58.70 27.17
CA ASP A 1000 -8.18 57.69 26.13
C ASP A 1000 -7.10 56.59 26.10
N MET A 1001 -5.85 56.88 26.50
CA MET A 1001 -4.85 55.82 26.71
C MET A 1001 -5.33 54.76 27.72
N ARG A 1002 -5.88 55.20 28.87
CA ARG A 1002 -6.43 54.28 29.88
C ARG A 1002 -7.68 53.56 29.38
N ARG A 1003 -8.56 54.27 28.64
CA ARG A 1003 -9.76 53.69 28.02
C ARG A 1003 -9.38 52.54 27.08
N ARG A 1004 -8.46 52.77 26.14
CA ARG A 1004 -7.96 51.74 25.21
C ARG A 1004 -7.29 50.57 25.94
N GLN A 1005 -6.47 50.83 26.96
CA GLN A 1005 -5.83 49.75 27.70
C GLN A 1005 -6.85 48.89 28.47
N GLY A 1006 -7.89 49.47 29.08
CA GLY A 1006 -8.98 48.72 29.70
C GLY A 1006 -9.76 47.84 28.69
N ILE A 1007 -9.93 48.32 27.44
CA ILE A 1007 -10.53 47.53 26.36
C ILE A 1007 -9.61 46.35 25.98
N VAL A 1008 -8.30 46.56 25.88
CA VAL A 1008 -7.32 45.47 25.66
C VAL A 1008 -7.41 44.41 26.76
N GLU A 1009 -7.35 44.82 28.03
CA GLU A 1009 -7.38 43.91 29.18
C GLU A 1009 -8.71 43.14 29.26
N LEU A 1010 -9.85 43.78 28.95
CA LEU A 1010 -11.15 43.11 28.87
C LEU A 1010 -11.20 42.08 27.73
N VAL A 1011 -10.82 42.47 26.50
CA VAL A 1011 -10.83 41.57 25.33
C VAL A 1011 -9.93 40.36 25.58
N GLN A 1012 -8.73 40.56 26.11
CA GLN A 1012 -7.81 39.47 26.44
C GLN A 1012 -8.40 38.54 27.52
N ARG A 1013 -8.93 39.07 28.62
CA ARG A 1013 -9.52 38.26 29.71
C ARG A 1013 -10.73 37.46 29.21
N ARG A 1014 -11.64 38.10 28.47
CA ARG A 1014 -12.86 37.45 27.96
C ARG A 1014 -12.55 36.36 26.95
N VAL A 1015 -11.55 36.53 26.06
CA VAL A 1015 -11.12 35.45 25.17
C VAL A 1015 -10.64 34.21 25.95
N TYR A 1016 -9.90 34.39 27.05
CA TYR A 1016 -9.54 33.25 27.93
C TYR A 1016 -10.76 32.64 28.64
N GLU A 1017 -11.68 33.47 29.16
CA GLU A 1017 -12.93 32.98 29.76
C GLU A 1017 -13.74 32.12 28.77
N PHE A 1018 -13.88 32.55 27.52
CA PHE A 1018 -14.64 31.84 26.47
C PHE A 1018 -14.13 30.41 26.23
N PHE A 1019 -12.81 30.23 26.03
CA PHE A 1019 -12.24 28.90 25.78
C PHE A 1019 -12.14 28.02 27.01
N SER A 1020 -12.17 28.60 28.22
CA SER A 1020 -12.24 27.84 29.47
C SER A 1020 -13.55 27.05 29.60
N PHE A 1021 -14.64 27.53 28.98
CA PHE A 1021 -15.93 26.83 28.91
C PHE A 1021 -16.02 25.98 27.64
N ARG A 1022 -15.45 24.78 27.69
CA ARG A 1022 -15.39 23.83 26.55
C ARG A 1022 -16.75 23.58 25.90
N SER A 1023 -17.83 23.47 26.69
CA SER A 1023 -19.19 23.29 26.19
C SER A 1023 -19.73 24.51 25.44
N LEU A 1024 -19.47 25.72 25.93
CA LEU A 1024 -19.85 26.98 25.28
C LEU A 1024 -19.10 27.19 23.96
N ALA A 1025 -17.76 27.07 23.99
CA ALA A 1025 -16.92 27.21 22.81
C ALA A 1025 -17.27 26.17 21.74
N ARG A 1026 -17.56 24.93 22.16
CA ARG A 1026 -18.01 23.87 21.25
C ARG A 1026 -19.41 24.13 20.70
N ALA A 1027 -20.39 24.54 21.52
CA ALA A 1027 -21.74 24.83 21.04
C ALA A 1027 -21.75 25.99 20.02
N LYS A 1028 -20.93 27.03 20.24
CA LYS A 1028 -20.73 28.12 19.28
C LYS A 1028 -20.03 27.64 17.99
N PHE A 1029 -19.06 26.74 18.07
CA PHE A 1029 -18.50 26.10 16.87
C PHE A 1029 -19.56 25.26 16.13
N ASP A 1030 -20.21 24.33 16.83
CA ASP A 1030 -21.21 23.42 16.26
C ASP A 1030 -22.36 24.18 15.58
N THR A 1031 -22.74 25.36 16.09
CA THR A 1031 -23.75 26.28 15.50
C THR A 1031 -23.39 26.79 14.10
N TYR A 1032 -22.11 27.12 13.86
CA TYR A 1032 -21.66 27.75 12.60
C TYR A 1032 -21.01 26.78 11.61
N PHE A 1033 -20.45 25.66 12.10
CA PHE A 1033 -19.60 24.79 11.30
C PHE A 1033 -20.16 23.37 11.05
N LEU A 1034 -21.17 22.88 11.79
CA LEU A 1034 -21.86 21.61 11.49
C LEU A 1034 -23.11 21.81 10.63
N THR A 1035 -23.51 20.77 9.89
CA THR A 1035 -24.80 20.72 9.18
C THR A 1035 -25.48 19.36 9.36
N PRO A 1036 -26.83 19.27 9.19
CA PRO A 1036 -27.57 18.01 9.34
C PRO A 1036 -27.22 16.93 8.31
N SER A 1037 -26.55 17.27 7.20
CA SER A 1037 -26.28 16.39 6.06
C SER A 1037 -24.83 15.91 5.94
N LYS A 1038 -23.86 16.62 6.55
CA LYS A 1038 -22.44 16.22 6.58
C LYS A 1038 -21.81 16.64 7.91
N VAL A 1039 -21.19 15.70 8.63
CA VAL A 1039 -20.35 16.03 9.80
C VAL A 1039 -19.04 16.64 9.30
N ARG A 1040 -18.92 17.97 9.32
CA ARG A 1040 -17.65 18.67 9.08
C ARG A 1040 -16.74 18.51 10.30
N SER A 1041 -15.51 18.05 10.10
CA SER A 1041 -14.48 18.07 11.14
C SER A 1041 -13.88 19.47 11.30
N MET A 1042 -13.54 19.82 12.55
CA MET A 1042 -12.59 20.89 12.85
C MET A 1042 -11.31 20.70 12.02
N SER A 1043 -10.68 21.79 11.60
CA SER A 1043 -9.31 21.74 11.09
C SER A 1043 -8.38 21.19 12.18
N THR A 1044 -7.26 20.57 11.79
CA THR A 1044 -6.28 20.04 12.76
C THR A 1044 -5.71 21.18 13.61
N ALA A 1045 -5.51 22.34 12.96
CA ALA A 1045 -5.21 23.64 13.56
C ALA A 1045 -6.16 24.00 14.71
N LEU A 1046 -7.47 24.01 14.46
CA LEU A 1046 -8.48 24.36 15.48
C LEU A 1046 -8.62 23.29 16.56
N GLY A 1047 -8.47 22.01 16.20
CA GLY A 1047 -8.48 20.89 17.14
C GLY A 1047 -7.38 21.05 18.21
N TYR A 1048 -6.17 21.44 17.82
CA TYR A 1048 -5.10 21.75 18.77
C TYR A 1048 -5.38 23.00 19.61
N LEU A 1049 -5.97 24.07 19.04
CA LEU A 1049 -6.36 25.27 19.81
C LEU A 1049 -7.37 24.93 20.91
N PHE A 1050 -8.38 24.11 20.60
CA PHE A 1050 -9.37 23.63 21.58
C PHE A 1050 -8.76 22.72 22.65
N LEU A 1051 -7.78 21.88 22.30
CA LEU A 1051 -7.07 21.03 23.27
C LEU A 1051 -6.09 21.81 24.16
N LEU A 1052 -5.45 22.86 23.64
CA LEU A 1052 -4.51 23.71 24.37
C LEU A 1052 -5.21 24.62 25.40
N ASN A 1053 -6.42 25.08 25.08
CA ASN A 1053 -7.16 26.02 25.94
C ASN A 1053 -8.22 25.34 26.84
N SER A 1054 -8.55 24.06 26.63
CA SER A 1054 -9.54 23.36 27.47
C SER A 1054 -8.97 22.97 28.82
N VAL A 1055 -9.39 23.68 29.88
CA VAL A 1055 -9.16 23.27 31.27
C VAL A 1055 -10.05 22.06 31.60
N GLU A 1056 -9.51 21.08 32.33
CA GLU A 1056 -10.31 19.97 32.85
C GLU A 1056 -11.22 20.44 33.99
N GLU A 1057 -12.45 19.91 34.04
CA GLU A 1057 -13.51 20.21 35.03
C GLU A 1057 -14.24 21.57 34.95
N GLU A 1058 -15.13 21.73 33.95
CA GLU A 1058 -16.17 22.79 33.92
C GLU A 1058 -17.02 22.89 35.22
N ARG A 1059 -17.05 21.81 36.02
CA ARG A 1059 -17.78 21.75 37.31
C ARG A 1059 -17.25 22.70 38.38
N LEU A 1060 -15.95 23.05 38.34
CA LEU A 1060 -15.36 23.95 39.33
C LEU A 1060 -15.62 25.43 39.04
N SER A 1061 -15.97 25.78 37.80
CA SER A 1061 -16.06 27.16 37.31
C SER A 1061 -17.48 27.76 37.33
N THR A 1062 -18.49 26.98 37.72
CA THR A 1062 -19.88 27.47 37.80
C THR A 1062 -20.15 28.17 39.12
N PHE A 1063 -20.24 29.50 39.10
CA PHE A 1063 -20.82 30.26 40.21
C PHE A 1063 -22.26 29.78 40.48
N PRO A 1064 -22.68 29.58 41.74
CA PRO A 1064 -24.05 29.18 42.05
C PRO A 1064 -25.02 30.29 41.66
N THR A 1065 -25.89 30.01 40.68
CA THR A 1065 -27.00 30.91 40.33
C THR A 1065 -27.95 31.04 41.51
N ASP A 1066 -28.70 32.14 41.58
CA ASP A 1066 -29.68 32.33 42.66
C ASP A 1066 -30.79 31.26 42.64
N GLU A 1067 -31.06 30.61 41.49
CA GLU A 1067 -31.85 29.37 41.42
C GLU A 1067 -31.22 28.22 42.22
N ALA A 1068 -29.93 27.96 42.07
CA ALA A 1068 -29.24 26.91 42.83
C ALA A 1068 -29.29 27.23 44.34
N ARG A 1069 -29.05 28.50 44.70
CA ARG A 1069 -29.12 29.00 46.08
C ARG A 1069 -30.52 28.89 46.67
N ALA A 1070 -31.56 29.19 45.90
CA ALA A 1070 -32.96 29.01 46.28
C ALA A 1070 -33.34 27.54 46.44
N ARG A 1071 -32.84 26.65 45.57
CA ARG A 1071 -33.04 25.19 45.68
C ARG A 1071 -32.33 24.62 46.92
N GLU A 1072 -31.16 25.14 47.28
CA GLU A 1072 -30.42 24.74 48.49
C GLU A 1072 -31.08 25.26 49.78
N LEU A 1073 -31.52 26.53 49.80
CA LEU A 1073 -32.34 27.09 50.88
C LEU A 1073 -33.67 26.33 51.05
N SER A 1074 -34.33 25.93 49.96
CA SER A 1074 -35.57 25.13 50.05
C SER A 1074 -35.32 23.71 50.57
N ARG A 1075 -34.20 23.07 50.22
CA ARG A 1075 -33.77 21.79 50.82
C ARG A 1075 -33.54 21.91 52.33
N HIS A 1076 -32.85 22.96 52.77
CA HIS A 1076 -32.65 23.20 54.20
C HIS A 1076 -33.96 23.52 54.94
N ALA A 1077 -34.89 24.25 54.32
CA ALA A 1077 -36.22 24.48 54.87
C ALA A 1077 -37.03 23.16 55.01
N ILE A 1078 -36.98 22.28 54.01
CA ILE A 1078 -37.64 20.97 54.06
C ILE A 1078 -37.04 20.10 55.17
N GLN A 1079 -35.71 19.99 55.28
CA GLN A 1079 -35.05 19.24 56.36
C GLN A 1079 -35.32 19.81 57.75
N ALA A 1080 -35.50 21.13 57.89
CA ALA A 1080 -35.90 21.76 59.14
C ALA A 1080 -37.36 21.41 59.53
N VAL A 1081 -38.26 21.30 58.56
CA VAL A 1081 -39.64 20.86 58.78
C VAL A 1081 -39.71 19.36 59.11
N GLU A 1082 -38.92 18.51 58.45
CA GLU A 1082 -38.87 17.07 58.76
C GLU A 1082 -38.34 16.81 60.18
N ARG A 1083 -37.27 17.51 60.59
CA ARG A 1083 -36.76 17.45 61.98
C ARG A 1083 -37.70 18.04 63.04
N SER A 1084 -38.81 18.65 62.66
CA SER A 1084 -39.85 19.13 63.60
C SER A 1084 -40.99 18.12 63.81
N ARG A 1085 -40.89 16.91 63.25
CA ARG A 1085 -41.95 15.88 63.26
C ARG A 1085 -41.55 14.52 63.85
N GLU A 1086 -40.33 14.37 64.35
CA GLU A 1086 -39.92 13.22 65.16
C GLU A 1086 -40.04 13.59 66.65
N PRO A 1087 -40.70 12.75 67.49
CA PRO A 1087 -41.02 13.08 68.89
C PRO A 1087 -39.92 12.75 69.90
#